data_AF-A0A0Z8HJM8-F1
#
_entry.id   AF-A0A0Z8HJM8-F1
#
_cell.length_a   1.000
_cell.length_b   1.000
_cell.length_c   1.000
_cell.angle_alpha   90.00
_cell.angle_beta   90.00
_cell.angle_gamma   90.00
#
_symmetry.space_group_name_H-M   'P 1'
#
loop_
_entity.id
_entity.type
_entity.pdbx_description
1 polymer ?
#
loop_
_entity_poly.entity_id
_entity_poly.type
_entity_poly.pdbx_seq_one_letter_code
_entity_poly.pdbx_strand_id
1 'polypeptide(L)'
;MKKKSLLFLSLCAWTLQSHLVHANTLSETSNQVSQGTESESQSSNSNTATVEATSVSPAVASTGTAQSNNVVSDTGSEDTTTISSSTVSNTSASVPASSIKPSTNAVASSIKKTTSSTNTVTSATQARSASISAATSQVSNTNSVATASTTVAPSVATNNSTTASTQSNSSTVSDTTPNLVSVSNIDSQKGTYDVRITNVSSSKEIKTVFVPTWTEVNGQDDIIWYEAKRQLDNSYRLTVNKAQHNNITGKYHSHVYYLAKDGSLTGVGTTSATLQAPKPTGTVSVANVNTKTGTYDVVVKNVYSPTSIDKVLIPTWTSNKGQDDIVWHEASRQADGSYKYTVKKTEHKNETGTYISHVYYRGKDGKQTYIGATTADLSSSSSQSNTSNKLSGTITISNINAENGSFVVKITNVSSPNGVKSVSVPTWTENKSVDDIVFHEAVRQPDGSYEAVIKKSEHKNEIGKYITTVYYHGNDGSRTFVGTKTVTLPAAQTVVKTSEKASGKVTVSNINANTGTYDVVISDVKSPVALDKVLVPTWTSNKGQDDIIWHEASRQADGSYKYTVKKTEHKNEIGAYISHVYYQGKDGKRTFIGSTTANIPAAPTPVKASGKVTVSNINANTGTYDVVISDVKSPVALDKVLVPTWTSNKGQDDIIWHEASRQADGSYKYTVKKTEHKNETGTYISHVYYKGKDGKSTFIGSTTANIPAAPAQSTISDKLSGTITVSNINAENGSFVVKITNVASPNGVKSVIVPTWTENKSVDDIVFHEAVRQSDGSYEVTIKKSEHKNETGKYITTVYYQGKDGNRTFVGTTNVTLPASETVEKSTEKASGKVTVSNVNSNSGTYDVAISEVKSPVAIDKVLVPTWTENKGQDDIIWHEASRQPDGTYKYTVKKFEHNNEIGKYVSHVYYRGTDGSMTGVGAVTAELKGSTTPAKASGTISVTNINSQTGSFDVIIKNVYSPVALDKVLVPTWTDNKDQDDIIWHEASRQADGSYRLTVLSSQHKNESGRYTSHVYYRGKDGSMAMVGATSANLPAGAYSQRSPQRSYTVYIDPGHGGADSGASYGGVHEKNLAMNVANKLKANLLALGINVLMTRTGDYNVDYVTERSRMVNSSNADLFISLHFNATGAGTTTARGIETYWYQSNPSYPSKINQAYHNNPTRLAESQTLANQIQSSLIKETGAYNRGVKRETFAVLRETKIPAVLVEMGFMDNPSELQVIKQDSYQTKLAKALADGIVNWYGAVGGK
;
A
#
# COMPACT_ATOMS: atom_id res chain seq x y z
N MET A 1 -48.87 -19.04 4.37
CA MET A 1 -48.40 -20.32 3.76
C MET A 1 -47.08 -20.74 4.39
N LYS A 2 -46.53 -21.93 4.07
CA LYS A 2 -45.57 -22.66 4.95
C LYS A 2 -44.09 -22.50 4.56
N LYS A 3 -43.23 -22.49 5.60
CA LYS A 3 -41.88 -23.11 5.77
C LYS A 3 -40.97 -23.31 4.53
N LYS A 4 -39.76 -22.73 4.59
CA LYS A 4 -38.42 -23.29 4.22
C LYS A 4 -37.36 -22.16 4.41
N SER A 5 -36.13 -22.37 4.88
CA SER A 5 -35.36 -23.60 5.18
C SER A 5 -34.45 -23.44 6.40
N LEU A 6 -34.08 -24.57 7.02
CA LEU A 6 -32.86 -24.75 7.81
C LEU A 6 -32.28 -26.15 7.42
N LEU A 7 -31.08 -26.49 7.91
CA LEU A 7 -30.24 -27.66 7.54
C LEU A 7 -29.49 -27.51 6.20
N PHE A 8 -28.15 -27.41 6.23
CA PHE A 8 -27.09 -28.45 6.39
C PHE A 8 -26.88 -29.23 5.08
N LEU A 9 -25.72 -29.25 4.40
CA LEU A 9 -24.29 -29.12 4.77
C LEU A 9 -23.65 -30.42 5.30
N SER A 10 -23.49 -31.39 4.39
CA SER A 10 -22.64 -32.58 4.48
C SER A 10 -22.62 -33.24 3.06
N LEU A 11 -21.72 -34.17 2.67
CA LEU A 11 -20.69 -34.92 3.39
C LEU A 11 -19.64 -35.43 2.37
N CYS A 12 -18.34 -35.37 2.69
CA CYS A 12 -17.37 -36.40 2.28
C CYS A 12 -16.06 -36.25 3.08
N ALA A 13 -15.55 -37.34 3.64
CA ALA A 13 -14.37 -37.40 4.52
C ALA A 13 -13.79 -38.83 4.54
N TRP A 14 -12.71 -39.06 5.32
CA TRP A 14 -12.00 -40.31 5.67
C TRP A 14 -10.52 -40.32 5.20
N THR A 15 -9.52 -40.84 5.92
CA THR A 15 -9.47 -41.43 7.29
C THR A 15 -8.04 -41.45 7.83
N LEU A 16 -7.84 -41.38 9.16
CA LEU A 16 -7.47 -42.56 9.96
C LEU A 16 -7.77 -42.34 11.46
N GLN A 17 -7.84 -43.45 12.20
CA GLN A 17 -8.28 -43.56 13.61
C GLN A 17 -7.21 -44.36 14.38
N SER A 18 -7.08 -44.32 15.72
CA SER A 18 -7.95 -45.09 16.64
C SER A 18 -7.34 -45.18 18.07
N HIS A 19 -8.13 -45.71 19.01
CA HIS A 19 -7.86 -46.03 20.44
C HIS A 19 -8.05 -44.83 21.42
N LEU A 20 -8.99 -44.81 22.39
CA LEU A 20 -9.54 -45.79 23.37
C LEU A 20 -8.51 -46.16 24.47
N VAL A 21 -8.83 -46.25 25.76
CA VAL A 21 -10.06 -46.80 26.42
C VAL A 21 -10.52 -45.98 27.67
N HIS A 22 -11.79 -46.20 28.06
CA HIS A 22 -12.53 -45.97 29.33
C HIS A 22 -11.74 -46.12 30.69
N ALA A 23 -12.27 -45.84 31.91
CA ALA A 23 -13.68 -45.89 32.35
C ALA A 23 -14.05 -45.20 33.71
N ASN A 24 -15.36 -44.94 33.86
CA ASN A 24 -16.27 -45.27 35.00
C ASN A 24 -16.59 -44.36 36.23
N THR A 25 -17.91 -44.42 36.56
CA THR A 25 -18.63 -44.28 37.87
C THR A 25 -18.70 -42.91 38.56
N LEU A 26 -19.87 -42.22 38.65
CA LEU A 26 -21.12 -42.41 39.48
C LEU A 26 -21.03 -41.67 40.86
N SER A 27 -22.08 -41.08 41.47
CA SER A 27 -23.55 -41.19 41.32
C SER A 27 -24.41 -39.94 41.75
N GLU A 28 -25.67 -39.90 41.27
CA GLU A 28 -26.95 -39.47 41.93
C GLU A 28 -27.44 -38.01 42.20
N THR A 29 -28.57 -37.67 41.54
CA THR A 29 -29.78 -36.90 41.99
C THR A 29 -29.74 -35.36 42.21
N SER A 30 -30.84 -34.58 42.09
CA SER A 30 -32.31 -34.85 41.98
C SER A 30 -33.15 -33.81 41.17
N ASN A 31 -34.29 -34.25 40.58
CA ASN A 31 -35.63 -33.60 40.35
C ASN A 31 -35.81 -32.13 39.86
N GLN A 32 -36.82 -31.69 39.06
CA GLN A 32 -37.87 -32.16 38.11
C GLN A 32 -38.94 -31.01 37.96
N VAL A 33 -39.93 -31.15 37.05
CA VAL A 33 -41.17 -30.30 36.84
C VAL A 33 -40.90 -28.93 36.14
N SER A 34 -41.36 -28.53 34.93
CA SER A 34 -42.59 -28.68 34.07
C SER A 34 -43.68 -27.57 34.30
N GLN A 35 -44.57 -27.14 33.38
CA GLN A 35 -44.87 -27.47 31.96
C GLN A 35 -45.75 -26.36 31.27
N GLY A 36 -45.85 -26.33 29.92
CA GLY A 36 -46.98 -25.76 29.13
C GLY A 36 -46.99 -24.23 28.81
N THR A 37 -47.84 -23.67 27.91
CA THR A 37 -48.60 -24.22 26.75
C THR A 37 -49.16 -23.09 25.82
N GLU A 38 -49.21 -23.35 24.50
CA GLU A 38 -50.12 -22.90 23.40
C GLU A 38 -50.80 -21.50 23.22
N SER A 39 -51.07 -21.21 21.93
CA SER A 39 -52.26 -20.53 21.31
C SER A 39 -52.32 -19.00 20.99
N GLU A 40 -52.23 -18.75 19.69
CA GLU A 40 -52.98 -17.86 18.76
C GLU A 40 -53.87 -16.65 19.18
N SER A 41 -53.75 -15.58 18.37
CA SER A 41 -54.83 -14.62 17.96
C SER A 41 -55.28 -13.57 19.01
N GLN A 42 -56.02 -12.47 18.70
CA GLN A 42 -56.36 -11.80 17.44
C GLN A 42 -56.70 -10.30 17.69
N SER A 43 -56.99 -9.56 16.61
CA SER A 43 -57.80 -8.31 16.56
C SER A 43 -57.33 -7.03 17.27
N SER A 44 -57.40 -5.95 16.50
CA SER A 44 -57.43 -4.54 16.94
C SER A 44 -58.76 -4.16 17.60
N ASN A 45 -58.74 -3.17 18.50
CA ASN A 45 -59.47 -1.91 18.25
C ASN A 45 -59.10 -0.77 19.22
N SER A 46 -59.45 0.45 18.81
CA SER A 46 -59.34 1.68 19.58
C SER A 46 -60.55 1.91 20.49
N ASN A 47 -60.40 2.70 21.57
CA ASN A 47 -61.06 4.01 21.70
C ASN A 47 -60.82 4.75 23.04
N THR A 48 -60.35 5.99 22.92
CA THR A 48 -61.04 7.22 23.35
C THR A 48 -61.33 7.50 24.85
N ALA A 49 -60.59 8.51 25.36
CA ALA A 49 -61.00 9.62 26.24
C ALA A 49 -61.45 9.42 27.70
N THR A 50 -60.76 10.13 28.60
CA THR A 50 -61.29 11.19 29.51
C THR A 50 -60.06 12.00 29.97
N VAL A 51 -59.94 13.34 29.92
CA VAL A 51 -60.81 14.54 30.08
C VAL A 51 -60.78 15.09 31.51
N GLU A 52 -60.79 16.44 31.60
CA GLU A 52 -60.66 17.31 32.79
C GLU A 52 -59.26 17.31 33.47
N ALA A 53 -58.56 18.44 33.69
CA ALA A 53 -58.88 19.75 34.31
C ALA A 53 -58.72 19.73 35.86
N THR A 54 -58.41 20.81 36.59
CA THR A 54 -58.53 22.25 36.31
C THR A 54 -57.57 23.08 37.20
N SER A 55 -57.20 24.31 36.80
CA SER A 55 -56.94 25.50 37.68
C SER A 55 -55.80 25.48 38.74
N VAL A 56 -55.30 26.59 39.31
CA VAL A 56 -55.13 28.02 38.94
C VAL A 56 -53.96 28.58 39.78
N SER A 57 -53.40 29.73 39.38
CA SER A 57 -52.33 30.50 40.04
C SER A 57 -52.48 30.76 41.56
N PRO A 58 -51.40 31.24 42.20
CA PRO A 58 -51.42 32.63 42.65
C PRO A 58 -50.41 33.52 41.89
N ALA A 59 -50.49 34.83 42.11
CA ALA A 59 -49.73 35.85 41.39
C ALA A 59 -49.13 36.88 42.36
N VAL A 60 -48.86 38.09 41.86
CA VAL A 60 -48.53 39.34 42.57
C VAL A 60 -47.05 39.57 42.89
N ALA A 61 -46.52 40.51 42.11
CA ALA A 61 -45.21 41.15 42.18
C ALA A 61 -45.05 42.17 43.34
N SER A 62 -43.81 42.60 43.56
CA SER A 62 -43.43 43.99 43.91
C SER A 62 -41.97 44.21 43.45
N THR A 63 -41.68 45.02 42.42
CA THR A 63 -41.47 46.50 42.40
C THR A 63 -40.32 46.99 43.30
N GLY A 64 -39.27 47.59 42.72
CA GLY A 64 -38.16 48.18 43.50
C GLY A 64 -37.06 48.86 42.68
N THR A 65 -37.16 50.19 42.57
CA THR A 65 -36.24 51.17 41.94
C THR A 65 -34.78 51.24 42.44
N ALA A 66 -33.88 51.56 41.49
CA ALA A 66 -32.83 52.60 41.52
C ALA A 66 -31.64 52.61 42.54
N GLN A 67 -30.47 52.94 41.97
CA GLN A 67 -29.36 53.77 42.48
C GLN A 67 -28.67 53.50 43.85
N SER A 68 -27.40 53.09 43.74
CA SER A 68 -26.20 53.75 44.33
C SER A 68 -25.68 53.38 45.74
N ASN A 69 -24.34 53.55 45.86
CA ASN A 69 -23.54 53.89 47.04
C ASN A 69 -23.17 52.85 48.13
N ASN A 70 -21.89 52.43 48.04
CA ASN A 70 -20.80 52.65 49.03
C ASN A 70 -20.52 51.70 50.22
N VAL A 71 -19.19 51.51 50.41
CA VAL A 71 -18.41 51.48 51.68
C VAL A 71 -18.48 50.22 52.57
N VAL A 72 -17.38 49.69 53.15
CA VAL A 72 -15.92 49.74 52.84
C VAL A 72 -15.19 48.64 53.68
N SER A 73 -13.84 48.60 53.65
CA SER A 73 -12.88 47.90 54.55
C SER A 73 -12.41 46.49 54.13
N ASP A 74 -11.11 46.14 54.24
CA ASP A 74 -9.90 46.98 54.36
C ASP A 74 -8.62 46.19 53.98
N THR A 75 -7.65 46.86 53.31
CA THR A 75 -6.18 46.85 53.52
C THR A 75 -5.48 47.50 52.30
N GLY A 76 -4.56 48.45 52.55
CA GLY A 76 -3.95 49.33 51.51
C GLY A 76 -2.71 48.79 50.79
N SER A 77 -1.91 49.61 50.09
CA SER A 77 -1.94 51.09 49.94
C SER A 77 -1.19 51.56 48.68
N GLU A 78 -1.60 52.72 48.11
CA GLU A 78 -0.81 53.77 47.41
C GLU A 78 0.19 53.43 46.25
N ASP A 79 0.58 54.35 45.35
CA ASP A 79 -0.10 55.53 44.75
C ASP A 79 0.64 55.99 43.44
N THR A 80 0.00 56.90 42.68
CA THR A 80 0.47 57.90 41.69
C THR A 80 1.64 57.69 40.71
N THR A 81 1.50 58.37 39.57
CA THR A 81 2.54 58.65 38.58
C THR A 81 3.37 59.89 38.94
N THR A 82 4.67 59.95 38.61
CA THR A 82 5.30 61.01 37.76
C THR A 82 6.85 61.01 37.70
N ILE A 83 7.38 61.39 36.52
CA ILE A 83 8.51 62.33 36.27
C ILE A 83 9.98 62.00 36.71
N SER A 84 10.84 61.95 35.67
CA SER A 84 12.25 62.42 35.57
C SER A 84 13.46 61.73 36.26
N SER A 85 14.26 61.10 35.39
CA SER A 85 15.62 61.57 34.99
C SER A 85 16.89 61.13 35.74
N SER A 86 18.02 61.25 35.01
CA SER A 86 19.43 61.27 35.47
C SER A 86 20.02 59.90 35.90
N THR A 87 21.34 59.66 36.05
CA THR A 87 22.61 60.18 35.45
C THR A 87 23.75 59.37 36.11
N VAL A 88 24.89 58.93 35.55
CA VAL A 88 25.53 58.68 34.23
C VAL A 88 26.73 57.73 34.54
N SER A 89 27.56 57.31 33.57
CA SER A 89 28.96 56.79 33.72
C SER A 89 29.17 55.27 33.48
N ASN A 90 30.21 54.82 32.76
CA ASN A 90 31.07 55.53 31.79
C ASN A 90 31.80 54.58 30.80
N THR A 91 32.34 55.15 29.71
CA THR A 91 33.54 54.78 28.88
C THR A 91 34.10 53.35 28.92
N SER A 92 34.56 52.73 27.81
CA SER A 92 35.36 53.27 26.68
C SER A 92 35.15 52.44 25.38
N ALA A 93 35.10 53.02 24.17
CA ALA A 93 36.21 53.38 23.25
C ALA A 93 37.22 52.21 22.96
N SER A 94 37.68 51.96 21.72
CA SER A 94 37.74 52.83 20.52
C SER A 94 37.61 52.09 19.15
N VAL A 95 37.29 52.86 18.10
CA VAL A 95 37.46 52.59 16.64
C VAL A 95 38.87 53.04 16.17
N PRO A 96 39.33 53.04 14.88
CA PRO A 96 38.70 52.69 13.57
C PRO A 96 39.58 51.83 12.60
N ALA A 97 39.12 51.74 11.32
CA ALA A 97 39.93 51.76 10.08
C ALA A 97 40.73 50.50 9.62
N SER A 98 40.94 50.24 8.31
CA SER A 98 40.26 50.77 7.09
C SER A 98 40.58 50.02 5.77
N SER A 99 39.57 49.94 4.90
CA SER A 99 39.56 50.30 3.46
C SER A 99 40.10 49.40 2.31
N ILE A 100 39.60 49.79 1.13
CA ILE A 100 39.98 49.56 -0.28
C ILE A 100 39.59 48.24 -1.02
N LYS A 101 38.95 48.48 -2.18
CA LYS A 101 38.52 47.61 -3.31
C LYS A 101 39.60 47.74 -4.43
N PRO A 102 39.40 47.42 -5.75
CA PRO A 102 38.44 46.55 -6.43
C PRO A 102 39.09 45.62 -7.52
N SER A 103 38.22 44.95 -8.29
CA SER A 103 38.25 44.77 -9.77
C SER A 103 39.20 43.78 -10.52
N THR A 104 38.53 42.83 -11.18
CA THR A 104 38.57 42.48 -12.64
C THR A 104 39.50 41.42 -13.26
N ASN A 105 38.87 40.62 -14.14
CA ASN A 105 39.31 40.05 -15.43
C ASN A 105 40.28 38.84 -15.54
N ALA A 106 39.71 37.63 -15.47
CA ALA A 106 39.40 36.72 -16.61
C ALA A 106 40.47 36.21 -17.62
N VAL A 107 40.21 34.96 -18.10
CA VAL A 107 40.63 34.29 -19.36
C VAL A 107 41.88 33.35 -19.37
N ALA A 108 41.62 32.09 -19.81
CA ALA A 108 42.48 31.09 -20.50
C ALA A 108 43.74 30.44 -19.86
N SER A 109 43.59 29.15 -19.51
CA SER A 109 44.46 27.98 -19.85
C SER A 109 45.98 28.12 -20.06
N SER A 110 46.81 27.32 -19.35
CA SER A 110 47.28 25.98 -19.80
C SER A 110 48.55 25.40 -19.11
N ILE A 111 48.46 24.11 -18.70
CA ILE A 111 49.47 23.02 -18.85
C ILE A 111 50.82 23.00 -18.03
N LYS A 112 51.11 21.78 -17.51
CA LYS A 112 52.36 21.21 -16.93
C LYS A 112 52.83 21.70 -15.53
N LYS A 113 53.06 20.89 -14.48
CA LYS A 113 53.33 19.43 -14.21
C LYS A 113 54.82 19.09 -13.93
N THR A 114 55.07 18.67 -12.69
CA THR A 114 56.13 17.74 -12.22
C THR A 114 55.56 17.07 -10.94
N THR A 115 55.36 15.76 -10.75
CA THR A 115 56.17 14.51 -10.90
C THR A 115 57.25 14.32 -9.83
N SER A 116 57.65 13.10 -9.45
CA SER A 116 57.22 11.75 -9.94
C SER A 116 56.14 11.14 -9.01
N SER A 117 56.07 9.89 -8.52
CA SER A 117 56.79 8.59 -8.68
C SER A 117 55.98 7.54 -7.89
N THR A 118 55.94 6.21 -8.07
CA THR A 118 56.31 5.16 -9.07
C THR A 118 55.77 3.84 -8.43
N ASN A 119 55.45 2.69 -9.04
CA ASN A 119 55.51 2.07 -10.38
C ASN A 119 54.58 0.81 -10.34
N THR A 120 54.35 -0.07 -11.34
CA THR A 120 54.26 -0.06 -12.82
C THR A 120 54.01 -1.54 -13.29
N VAL A 121 54.01 -1.87 -14.60
CA VAL A 121 54.21 -3.23 -15.20
C VAL A 121 53.03 -4.24 -15.05
N THR A 122 52.41 -4.85 -16.07
CA THR A 122 52.43 -4.81 -17.58
C THR A 122 51.25 -5.69 -18.11
N SER A 123 50.75 -5.70 -19.36
CA SER A 123 50.73 -4.76 -20.51
C SER A 123 49.87 -5.31 -21.68
N ALA A 124 49.27 -4.41 -22.48
CA ALA A 124 48.96 -4.54 -23.93
C ALA A 124 47.90 -5.59 -24.40
N THR A 125 47.35 -5.58 -25.63
CA THR A 125 47.64 -4.79 -26.86
C THR A 125 46.35 -4.42 -27.68
N GLN A 126 46.46 -4.10 -28.98
CA GLN A 126 45.53 -3.26 -29.76
C GLN A 126 44.69 -3.95 -30.87
N ALA A 127 43.51 -3.36 -31.15
CA ALA A 127 42.93 -2.92 -32.44
C ALA A 127 42.79 -3.80 -33.72
N ARG A 128 41.63 -3.59 -34.39
CA ARG A 128 41.33 -3.52 -35.85
C ARG A 128 41.95 -4.54 -36.83
N SER A 129 41.08 -5.23 -37.60
CA SER A 129 40.80 -4.95 -39.04
C SER A 129 39.82 -5.98 -39.65
N ALA A 130 39.39 -5.79 -40.90
CA ALA A 130 38.52 -6.72 -41.63
C ALA A 130 38.98 -6.92 -43.09
N SER A 131 38.81 -8.13 -43.64
CA SER A 131 39.06 -8.48 -45.05
C SER A 131 38.28 -9.75 -45.44
N ILE A 132 38.26 -10.11 -46.74
CA ILE A 132 37.25 -11.00 -47.37
C ILE A 132 37.94 -12.11 -48.21
N SER A 133 37.17 -13.16 -48.54
CA SER A 133 37.29 -14.12 -49.69
C SER A 133 38.14 -15.43 -49.59
N ALA A 134 37.39 -16.55 -49.63
CA ALA A 134 37.41 -17.62 -50.68
C ALA A 134 38.27 -18.91 -50.55
N ALA A 135 37.57 -20.05 -50.80
CA ALA A 135 38.00 -21.34 -51.42
C ALA A 135 39.01 -22.26 -50.66
N THR A 136 39.03 -23.61 -50.75
CA THR A 136 38.14 -24.65 -51.33
C THR A 136 38.46 -26.09 -50.81
N SER A 137 37.47 -27.00 -50.82
CA SER A 137 37.55 -28.48 -51.07
C SER A 137 38.05 -29.53 -50.02
N GLN A 138 37.11 -30.46 -49.68
CA GLN A 138 37.23 -31.94 -49.53
C GLN A 138 38.00 -32.58 -48.31
N VAL A 139 37.74 -33.83 -47.85
CA VAL A 139 36.85 -34.96 -48.29
C VAL A 139 36.37 -35.91 -47.15
N SER A 140 35.39 -36.80 -47.43
CA SER A 140 34.93 -38.02 -46.69
C SER A 140 34.17 -37.86 -45.35
N ASN A 141 33.17 -38.67 -44.94
CA ASN A 141 32.35 -39.80 -45.50
C ASN A 141 31.14 -40.05 -44.51
N THR A 142 30.05 -40.85 -44.65
CA THR A 142 29.45 -41.80 -45.65
C THR A 142 27.96 -42.11 -45.27
N ASN A 143 27.17 -42.71 -46.18
CA ASN A 143 25.89 -43.47 -45.98
C ASN A 143 24.63 -42.70 -45.45
N SER A 144 23.34 -43.03 -45.76
CA SER A 144 22.60 -43.83 -46.79
C SER A 144 21.07 -43.82 -46.45
N VAL A 145 20.01 -44.07 -47.27
CA VAL A 145 19.65 -44.12 -48.73
C VAL A 145 18.09 -44.27 -48.85
N ALA A 146 17.46 -43.93 -49.99
CA ALA A 146 16.05 -44.22 -50.43
C ALA A 146 14.87 -43.50 -49.71
N THR A 147 13.72 -43.03 -50.27
CA THR A 147 12.81 -43.28 -51.45
C THR A 147 11.79 -44.43 -51.31
N ALA A 148 10.51 -44.38 -51.75
CA ALA A 148 9.55 -43.34 -52.21
C ALA A 148 8.11 -43.95 -52.45
N SER A 149 7.06 -43.12 -52.69
CA SER A 149 5.85 -43.45 -53.52
C SER A 149 4.80 -44.51 -53.04
N THR A 150 3.53 -44.67 -53.52
CA THR A 150 2.52 -43.85 -54.28
C THR A 150 1.08 -44.46 -54.28
N THR A 151 0.03 -43.59 -54.33
CA THR A 151 -1.32 -43.72 -54.99
C THR A 151 -2.41 -44.81 -54.71
N VAL A 152 -3.67 -44.34 -54.66
CA VAL A 152 -4.97 -44.94 -55.15
C VAL A 152 -5.84 -45.86 -54.23
N ALA A 153 -7.15 -45.93 -54.55
CA ALA A 153 -8.33 -46.51 -53.82
C ALA A 153 -9.03 -47.63 -54.67
N PRO A 154 -10.34 -48.05 -54.60
CA PRO A 154 -11.51 -47.67 -53.74
C PRO A 154 -12.59 -48.76 -53.35
N SER A 155 -13.63 -48.34 -52.58
CA SER A 155 -15.11 -48.64 -52.74
C SER A 155 -15.87 -49.87 -52.14
N VAL A 156 -17.19 -49.62 -51.89
CA VAL A 156 -18.42 -50.49 -51.76
C VAL A 156 -18.85 -51.05 -50.35
N ALA A 157 -20.19 -51.19 -50.16
CA ALA A 157 -20.98 -51.45 -48.92
C ALA A 157 -21.51 -52.92 -48.81
N THR A 158 -22.46 -53.41 -47.97
CA THR A 158 -23.65 -52.89 -47.21
C THR A 158 -24.10 -53.82 -46.05
N ASN A 159 -24.77 -53.27 -44.99
CA ASN A 159 -25.93 -53.81 -44.20
C ASN A 159 -25.86 -55.20 -43.47
N ASN A 160 -26.50 -55.51 -42.32
CA ASN A 160 -27.40 -54.80 -41.37
C ASN A 160 -27.48 -55.52 -39.98
N SER A 161 -27.82 -54.80 -38.87
CA SER A 161 -28.40 -55.29 -37.58
C SER A 161 -27.56 -56.27 -36.68
N THR A 162 -27.61 -56.31 -35.33
CA THR A 162 -28.46 -55.64 -34.29
C THR A 162 -27.72 -55.55 -32.92
N THR A 163 -28.13 -54.58 -32.07
CA THR A 163 -28.06 -54.57 -30.58
C THR A 163 -26.73 -54.30 -29.82
N ALA A 164 -26.62 -53.06 -29.32
CA ALA A 164 -26.06 -52.63 -28.02
C ALA A 164 -24.59 -52.92 -27.62
N SER A 165 -23.67 -52.08 -28.10
CA SER A 165 -22.89 -51.20 -27.19
C SER A 165 -22.31 -50.01 -27.98
N THR A 166 -22.45 -48.79 -27.48
CA THR A 166 -22.07 -47.57 -28.21
C THR A 166 -20.96 -46.79 -27.51
N GLN A 167 -19.72 -47.09 -27.88
CA GLN A 167 -18.66 -46.07 -27.88
C GLN A 167 -18.71 -45.33 -29.23
N SER A 168 -18.54 -44.01 -29.22
CA SER A 168 -18.67 -43.18 -30.42
C SER A 168 -17.57 -42.13 -30.47
N ASN A 169 -16.64 -42.30 -31.40
CA ASN A 169 -15.52 -41.40 -31.69
C ASN A 169 -15.06 -41.71 -33.13
N SER A 170 -14.79 -40.78 -34.05
CA SER A 170 -14.95 -39.32 -34.04
C SER A 170 -15.13 -38.87 -35.49
N SER A 171 -16.25 -38.22 -35.85
CA SER A 171 -16.47 -37.70 -37.20
C SER A 171 -16.16 -36.21 -37.28
N THR A 172 -15.28 -35.82 -38.20
CA THR A 172 -14.92 -34.42 -38.45
C THR A 172 -16.06 -33.64 -39.09
N VAL A 173 -16.36 -32.45 -38.57
CA VAL A 173 -17.13 -31.40 -39.27
C VAL A 173 -16.27 -30.13 -39.32
N SER A 174 -16.36 -29.43 -40.44
CA SER A 174 -15.50 -28.30 -40.81
C SER A 174 -16.03 -26.95 -40.34
N ASP A 175 -15.08 -26.00 -40.26
CA ASP A 175 -15.25 -24.54 -40.25
C ASP A 175 -15.99 -23.92 -39.05
N THR A 176 -15.33 -22.95 -38.43
CA THR A 176 -15.92 -22.08 -37.39
C THR A 176 -15.49 -20.65 -37.67
N THR A 177 -16.41 -19.88 -38.27
CA THR A 177 -16.27 -18.43 -38.32
C THR A 177 -16.29 -17.87 -36.89
N PRO A 178 -15.49 -16.83 -36.56
CA PRO A 178 -15.44 -16.31 -35.21
C PRO A 178 -16.81 -15.88 -34.70
N ASN A 179 -17.11 -16.26 -33.45
CA ASN A 179 -18.26 -15.76 -32.69
C ASN A 179 -18.20 -14.23 -32.65
N LEU A 180 -19.19 -13.55 -33.23
CA LEU A 180 -19.20 -12.09 -33.32
C LEU A 180 -20.10 -11.52 -32.22
N VAL A 181 -19.48 -10.84 -31.25
CA VAL A 181 -20.18 -10.07 -30.22
C VAL A 181 -20.27 -8.62 -30.67
N SER A 182 -21.49 -8.06 -30.67
CA SER A 182 -21.79 -6.73 -31.20
C SER A 182 -22.75 -5.97 -30.28
N VAL A 183 -22.67 -4.63 -30.33
CA VAL A 183 -23.61 -3.73 -29.65
C VAL A 183 -24.52 -3.06 -30.68
N SER A 184 -25.81 -2.93 -30.36
CA SER A 184 -26.78 -2.17 -31.15
C SER A 184 -27.80 -1.45 -30.26
N ASN A 185 -28.73 -0.72 -30.87
CA ASN A 185 -29.91 -0.13 -30.20
C ASN A 185 -29.60 0.70 -28.94
N ILE A 186 -28.52 1.49 -28.98
CA ILE A 186 -28.11 2.39 -27.90
C ILE A 186 -29.12 3.55 -27.78
N ASP A 187 -30.04 3.44 -26.84
CA ASP A 187 -31.04 4.46 -26.50
C ASP A 187 -30.58 5.23 -25.26
N SER A 188 -30.06 6.45 -25.46
CA SER A 188 -29.56 7.29 -24.37
C SER A 188 -30.67 7.97 -23.55
N GLN A 189 -31.94 7.96 -24.01
CA GLN A 189 -33.07 8.47 -23.24
C GLN A 189 -33.56 7.42 -22.23
N LYS A 190 -33.79 6.19 -22.69
CA LYS A 190 -34.13 5.05 -21.82
C LYS A 190 -32.92 4.55 -21.01
N GLY A 191 -31.71 4.79 -21.51
CA GLY A 191 -30.48 4.27 -20.90
C GLY A 191 -30.31 2.77 -21.14
N THR A 192 -30.60 2.31 -22.35
CA THR A 192 -30.55 0.89 -22.73
C THR A 192 -29.68 0.66 -23.95
N TYR A 193 -29.04 -0.51 -24.05
CA TYR A 193 -28.41 -0.98 -25.28
C TYR A 193 -28.58 -2.48 -25.43
N ASP A 194 -28.44 -2.98 -26.66
CA ASP A 194 -28.48 -4.41 -26.93
C ASP A 194 -27.07 -4.98 -27.10
N VAL A 195 -26.84 -6.18 -26.56
CA VAL A 195 -25.72 -7.06 -26.92
C VAL A 195 -26.26 -8.19 -27.79
N ARG A 196 -25.71 -8.37 -29.00
CA ARG A 196 -26.06 -9.48 -29.90
C ARG A 196 -24.84 -10.31 -30.23
N ILE A 197 -25.01 -11.63 -30.14
CA ILE A 197 -23.98 -12.65 -30.36
C ILE A 197 -24.40 -13.49 -31.56
N THR A 198 -23.61 -13.46 -32.65
CA THR A 198 -23.85 -14.22 -33.89
C THR A 198 -22.70 -15.19 -34.19
N ASN A 199 -22.88 -16.06 -35.18
CA ASN A 199 -21.96 -17.17 -35.56
C ASN A 199 -21.75 -18.20 -34.43
N VAL A 200 -22.73 -18.33 -33.53
CA VAL A 200 -22.67 -19.10 -32.28
C VAL A 200 -22.24 -20.54 -32.53
N SER A 201 -20.97 -20.81 -32.24
CA SER A 201 -20.30 -22.09 -32.49
C SER A 201 -19.50 -22.52 -31.26
N SER A 202 -19.60 -23.81 -30.93
CA SER A 202 -19.06 -24.43 -29.72
C SER A 202 -18.78 -25.91 -29.97
N SER A 203 -17.66 -26.42 -29.47
CA SER A 203 -17.32 -27.84 -29.48
C SER A 203 -18.12 -28.68 -28.46
N LYS A 204 -18.92 -28.03 -27.62
CA LYS A 204 -19.83 -28.66 -26.64
C LYS A 204 -21.24 -28.11 -26.78
N GLU A 205 -22.25 -28.95 -26.49
CA GLU A 205 -23.65 -28.52 -26.55
C GLU A 205 -23.95 -27.43 -25.50
N ILE A 206 -24.35 -26.25 -25.99
CA ILE A 206 -24.62 -25.07 -25.17
C ILE A 206 -25.93 -25.28 -24.39
N LYS A 207 -25.86 -25.16 -23.07
CA LYS A 207 -27.00 -25.12 -22.15
C LYS A 207 -27.60 -23.71 -22.09
N THR A 208 -26.77 -22.68 -21.95
CA THR A 208 -27.18 -21.27 -22.07
C THR A 208 -25.99 -20.34 -22.32
N VAL A 209 -26.27 -19.05 -22.58
CA VAL A 209 -25.28 -18.00 -22.84
C VAL A 209 -25.41 -16.90 -21.78
N PHE A 210 -24.35 -16.67 -21.03
CA PHE A 210 -24.27 -15.58 -20.05
C PHE A 210 -23.53 -14.38 -20.62
N VAL A 211 -24.00 -13.18 -20.28
CA VAL A 211 -23.41 -11.90 -20.66
C VAL A 211 -23.19 -11.02 -19.41
N PRO A 212 -22.22 -11.38 -18.54
CA PRO A 212 -21.80 -10.52 -17.43
C PRO A 212 -21.44 -9.12 -17.93
N THR A 213 -22.09 -8.12 -17.35
CA THR A 213 -21.99 -6.71 -17.75
C THR A 213 -21.79 -5.83 -16.53
N TRP A 214 -20.96 -4.78 -16.65
CA TRP A 214 -20.63 -3.84 -15.56
C TRP A 214 -20.24 -2.46 -16.11
N THR A 215 -20.15 -1.44 -15.26
CA THR A 215 -19.72 -0.08 -15.65
C THR A 215 -18.20 0.12 -15.54
N GLU A 216 -17.63 0.90 -16.47
CA GLU A 216 -16.25 1.41 -16.36
C GLU A 216 -16.04 2.24 -15.06
N VAL A 217 -17.12 2.80 -14.51
CA VAL A 217 -17.10 3.67 -13.32
C VAL A 217 -16.93 2.86 -12.02
N ASN A 218 -17.63 1.73 -11.89
CA ASN A 218 -17.56 0.88 -10.69
C ASN A 218 -16.60 -0.31 -10.83
N GLY A 219 -16.01 -0.52 -12.01
CA GLY A 219 -15.36 -1.80 -12.32
C GLY A 219 -16.36 -2.94 -12.22
N GLN A 220 -15.92 -4.13 -11.80
CA GLN A 220 -16.82 -5.30 -11.68
C GLN A 220 -17.72 -5.26 -10.44
N ASP A 221 -17.72 -4.18 -9.64
CA ASP A 221 -18.50 -4.10 -8.40
C ASP A 221 -20.02 -3.95 -8.65
N ASP A 222 -20.44 -3.55 -9.87
CA ASP A 222 -21.84 -3.57 -10.31
C ASP A 222 -22.14 -4.66 -11.37
N ILE A 223 -21.35 -5.74 -11.39
CA ILE A 223 -21.48 -6.82 -12.37
C ILE A 223 -22.80 -7.59 -12.26
N ILE A 224 -23.57 -7.60 -13.34
CA ILE A 224 -24.82 -8.38 -13.45
C ILE A 224 -24.62 -9.49 -14.48
N TRP A 225 -24.77 -10.74 -14.02
CA TRP A 225 -24.73 -11.94 -14.85
C TRP A 225 -26.08 -12.18 -15.53
N TYR A 226 -26.27 -11.52 -16.67
CA TYR A 226 -27.46 -11.67 -17.49
C TYR A 226 -27.46 -12.98 -18.29
N GLU A 227 -28.60 -13.67 -18.36
CA GLU A 227 -28.83 -14.74 -19.33
C GLU A 227 -29.36 -14.16 -20.64
N ALA A 228 -28.64 -14.38 -21.75
CA ALA A 228 -29.04 -13.89 -23.06
C ALA A 228 -30.07 -14.83 -23.71
N LYS A 229 -31.08 -14.26 -24.38
CA LYS A 229 -32.16 -15.04 -24.99
C LYS A 229 -31.78 -15.46 -26.40
N ARG A 230 -31.84 -16.77 -26.70
CA ARG A 230 -31.71 -17.32 -28.05
C ARG A 230 -32.82 -16.75 -28.96
N GLN A 231 -32.45 -16.41 -30.18
CA GLN A 231 -33.31 -15.84 -31.22
C GLN A 231 -33.58 -16.91 -32.31
N LEU A 232 -34.57 -16.66 -33.19
CA LEU A 232 -34.97 -17.60 -34.25
C LEU A 232 -33.86 -17.87 -35.29
N ASP A 233 -32.92 -16.94 -35.46
CA ASP A 233 -31.76 -17.04 -36.36
C ASP A 233 -30.54 -17.73 -35.70
N ASN A 234 -30.73 -18.39 -34.55
CA ASN A 234 -29.69 -18.94 -33.68
C ASN A 234 -28.71 -17.92 -33.06
N SER A 235 -28.90 -16.61 -33.28
CA SER A 235 -28.18 -15.59 -32.50
C SER A 235 -28.69 -15.55 -31.05
N TYR A 236 -27.95 -14.91 -30.16
CA TYR A 236 -28.41 -14.60 -28.80
C TYR A 236 -28.45 -13.09 -28.61
N ARG A 237 -29.46 -12.60 -27.87
CA ARG A 237 -29.66 -11.17 -27.60
C ARG A 237 -29.94 -10.90 -26.12
N LEU A 238 -29.32 -9.86 -25.60
CA LEU A 238 -29.61 -9.22 -24.31
C LEU A 238 -29.95 -7.74 -24.55
N THR A 239 -30.86 -7.17 -23.77
CA THR A 239 -30.93 -5.71 -23.55
C THR A 239 -30.41 -5.41 -22.15
N VAL A 240 -29.36 -4.58 -22.07
CA VAL A 240 -28.82 -4.02 -20.82
C VAL A 240 -29.55 -2.71 -20.52
N ASN A 241 -29.80 -2.42 -19.24
CA ASN A 241 -30.46 -1.18 -18.81
C ASN A 241 -29.70 -0.55 -17.63
N LYS A 242 -29.33 0.73 -17.74
CA LYS A 242 -28.65 1.46 -16.66
C LYS A 242 -29.43 1.47 -15.35
N ALA A 243 -30.76 1.36 -15.37
CA ALA A 243 -31.58 1.29 -14.17
C ALA A 243 -31.26 0.07 -13.28
N GLN A 244 -30.62 -0.96 -13.83
CA GLN A 244 -30.12 -2.12 -13.08
C GLN A 244 -28.68 -1.89 -12.57
N HIS A 245 -27.89 -1.04 -13.24
CA HIS A 245 -26.55 -0.60 -12.83
C HIS A 245 -26.60 0.84 -12.27
N ASN A 246 -27.38 1.02 -11.19
CA ASN A 246 -27.44 2.26 -10.39
C ASN A 246 -27.72 3.57 -11.16
N ASN A 247 -28.38 3.48 -12.33
CA ASN A 247 -28.66 4.59 -13.26
C ASN A 247 -27.43 5.33 -13.82
N ILE A 248 -26.25 4.70 -13.77
CA ILE A 248 -24.98 5.29 -14.19
C ILE A 248 -24.98 5.62 -15.69
N THR A 249 -24.19 6.63 -16.07
CA THR A 249 -23.95 7.05 -17.45
C THR A 249 -22.46 7.09 -17.70
N GLY A 250 -22.01 6.53 -18.82
CA GLY A 250 -20.61 6.26 -19.10
C GLY A 250 -20.45 5.00 -19.95
N LYS A 251 -19.25 4.45 -19.96
CA LYS A 251 -18.94 3.19 -20.66
C LYS A 251 -19.35 1.98 -19.82
N TYR A 252 -19.88 0.97 -20.51
CA TYR A 252 -20.23 -0.34 -19.98
C TYR A 252 -19.39 -1.40 -20.69
N HIS A 253 -18.91 -2.40 -19.95
CA HIS A 253 -18.26 -3.59 -20.52
C HIS A 253 -19.23 -4.77 -20.44
N SER A 254 -19.28 -5.58 -21.49
CA SER A 254 -20.07 -6.82 -21.54
C SER A 254 -19.19 -7.95 -22.05
N HIS A 255 -18.90 -8.94 -21.20
CA HIS A 255 -18.22 -10.17 -21.58
C HIS A 255 -19.26 -11.25 -21.93
N VAL A 256 -18.91 -12.25 -22.73
CA VAL A 256 -19.82 -13.32 -23.16
C VAL A 256 -19.21 -14.70 -22.87
N TYR A 257 -20.02 -15.57 -22.25
CA TYR A 257 -19.66 -16.94 -21.90
C TYR A 257 -20.75 -17.93 -22.34
N TYR A 258 -20.35 -19.09 -22.84
CA TYR A 258 -21.24 -20.23 -23.07
C TYR A 258 -21.12 -21.21 -21.90
N LEU A 259 -22.24 -21.53 -21.25
CA LEU A 259 -22.34 -22.66 -20.33
C LEU A 259 -22.76 -23.89 -21.14
N ALA A 260 -21.95 -24.94 -21.14
CA ALA A 260 -22.28 -26.23 -21.75
C ALA A 260 -23.15 -27.10 -20.81
N LYS A 261 -23.81 -28.13 -21.36
CA LYS A 261 -24.63 -29.06 -20.55
C LYS A 261 -23.85 -29.82 -19.47
N ASP A 262 -22.55 -30.04 -19.67
CA ASP A 262 -21.64 -30.65 -18.68
C ASP A 262 -21.24 -29.71 -17.52
N GLY A 263 -21.72 -28.47 -17.53
CA GLY A 263 -21.41 -27.46 -16.51
C GLY A 263 -20.15 -26.64 -16.78
N SER A 264 -19.39 -26.93 -17.86
CA SER A 264 -18.21 -26.13 -18.21
C SER A 264 -18.59 -24.78 -18.84
N LEU A 265 -17.88 -23.73 -18.42
CA LEU A 265 -18.12 -22.34 -18.84
C LEU A 265 -16.95 -21.84 -19.71
N THR A 266 -17.24 -21.46 -20.96
CA THR A 266 -16.24 -21.03 -21.95
C THR A 266 -16.45 -19.57 -22.31
N GLY A 267 -15.44 -18.71 -22.14
CA GLY A 267 -15.47 -17.32 -22.62
C GLY A 267 -15.31 -17.26 -24.14
N VAL A 268 -16.12 -16.46 -24.82
CA VAL A 268 -16.20 -16.44 -26.30
C VAL A 268 -16.08 -15.06 -26.96
N GLY A 269 -16.12 -13.98 -26.18
CA GLY A 269 -15.94 -12.63 -26.70
C GLY A 269 -16.25 -11.54 -25.69
N THR A 270 -15.90 -10.31 -26.03
CA THR A 270 -16.10 -9.11 -25.20
C THR A 270 -16.57 -7.95 -26.08
N THR A 271 -17.33 -7.03 -25.49
CA THR A 271 -17.75 -5.79 -26.16
C THR A 271 -17.97 -4.67 -25.14
N SER A 272 -18.19 -3.45 -25.61
CA SER A 272 -18.49 -2.31 -24.73
C SER A 272 -19.45 -1.32 -25.39
N ALA A 273 -20.37 -0.77 -24.61
CA ALA A 273 -21.29 0.30 -25.03
C ALA A 273 -20.99 1.58 -24.25
N THR A 274 -21.53 2.73 -24.68
CA THR A 274 -21.46 3.97 -23.90
C THR A 274 -22.82 4.65 -23.88
N LEU A 275 -23.41 4.74 -22.69
CA LEU A 275 -24.68 5.43 -22.45
C LEU A 275 -24.39 6.84 -21.98
N GLN A 276 -24.59 7.83 -22.86
CA GLN A 276 -24.40 9.23 -22.51
C GLN A 276 -25.51 9.73 -21.56
N ALA A 277 -25.20 10.75 -20.76
CA ALA A 277 -26.22 11.45 -20.00
C ALA A 277 -27.18 12.19 -20.96
N PRO A 278 -28.51 12.12 -20.76
CA PRO A 278 -29.45 12.87 -21.58
C PRO A 278 -29.22 14.37 -21.41
N LYS A 279 -29.26 15.13 -22.51
CA LYS A 279 -29.17 16.60 -22.48
C LYS A 279 -30.55 17.21 -22.12
N PRO A 280 -30.61 18.36 -21.43
CA PRO A 280 -31.86 19.12 -21.30
C PRO A 280 -32.41 19.55 -22.66
N THR A 281 -33.73 19.66 -22.79
CA THR A 281 -34.42 20.04 -24.03
C THR A 281 -35.61 20.96 -23.76
N GLY A 282 -35.98 21.74 -24.78
CA GLY A 282 -37.17 22.58 -24.78
C GLY A 282 -37.46 23.13 -26.18
N THR A 283 -38.73 23.38 -26.46
CA THR A 283 -39.19 23.99 -27.71
C THR A 283 -39.35 25.50 -27.50
N VAL A 284 -38.45 26.29 -28.09
CA VAL A 284 -38.49 27.76 -28.03
C VAL A 284 -39.37 28.30 -29.17
N SER A 285 -40.25 29.25 -28.87
CA SER A 285 -41.07 29.97 -29.85
C SER A 285 -41.33 31.42 -29.44
N VAL A 286 -41.79 32.23 -30.40
CA VAL A 286 -42.31 33.58 -30.17
C VAL A 286 -43.85 33.56 -30.20
N ALA A 287 -44.46 34.38 -29.34
CA ALA A 287 -45.90 34.66 -29.33
C ALA A 287 -46.14 36.17 -29.10
N ASN A 288 -47.40 36.61 -29.25
CA ASN A 288 -47.88 37.93 -28.82
C ASN A 288 -47.04 39.14 -29.30
N VAL A 289 -46.51 39.07 -30.53
CA VAL A 289 -45.77 40.18 -31.15
C VAL A 289 -46.71 41.36 -31.37
N ASN A 290 -46.40 42.49 -30.76
CA ASN A 290 -47.17 43.72 -30.86
C ASN A 290 -46.21 44.87 -31.20
N THR A 291 -46.23 45.28 -32.47
CA THR A 291 -45.37 46.35 -33.02
C THR A 291 -45.78 47.75 -32.52
N LYS A 292 -47.02 47.94 -32.04
CA LYS A 292 -47.50 49.22 -31.50
C LYS A 292 -46.89 49.50 -30.12
N THR A 293 -46.95 48.52 -29.21
CA THR A 293 -46.27 48.60 -27.90
C THR A 293 -44.77 48.35 -28.02
N GLY A 294 -44.34 47.60 -29.04
CA GLY A 294 -42.95 47.17 -29.20
C GLY A 294 -42.60 46.04 -28.22
N THR A 295 -43.42 45.00 -28.19
CA THR A 295 -43.28 43.89 -27.22
C THR A 295 -43.54 42.52 -27.88
N TYR A 296 -42.90 41.46 -27.39
CA TYR A 296 -43.24 40.07 -27.74
C TYR A 296 -42.95 39.10 -26.60
N ASP A 297 -43.65 37.96 -26.59
CA ASP A 297 -43.38 36.86 -25.67
C ASP A 297 -42.40 35.86 -26.27
N VAL A 298 -41.36 35.49 -25.53
CA VAL A 298 -40.59 34.27 -25.77
C VAL A 298 -41.17 33.17 -24.87
N VAL A 299 -41.57 32.05 -25.47
CA VAL A 299 -42.21 30.92 -24.79
C VAL A 299 -41.34 29.68 -24.96
N VAL A 300 -41.13 28.92 -23.88
CA VAL A 300 -40.37 27.68 -23.86
C VAL A 300 -41.26 26.55 -23.38
N LYS A 301 -41.70 25.67 -24.30
CA LYS A 301 -42.56 24.51 -24.04
C LYS A 301 -41.78 23.21 -24.07
N ASN A 302 -42.43 22.08 -23.75
CA ASN A 302 -41.84 20.73 -23.76
C ASN A 302 -40.53 20.64 -22.95
N VAL A 303 -40.50 21.31 -21.79
CA VAL A 303 -39.30 21.49 -20.97
C VAL A 303 -38.94 20.18 -20.27
N TYR A 304 -37.77 19.64 -20.60
CA TYR A 304 -37.18 18.48 -19.96
C TYR A 304 -35.76 18.79 -19.51
N SER A 305 -35.40 18.33 -18.31
CA SER A 305 -34.04 18.42 -17.78
C SER A 305 -33.78 17.20 -16.89
N PRO A 306 -32.58 16.58 -16.94
CA PRO A 306 -32.22 15.49 -16.03
C PRO A 306 -32.02 15.97 -14.58
N THR A 307 -31.75 17.26 -14.41
CA THR A 307 -31.51 17.92 -13.13
C THR A 307 -32.54 19.03 -12.88
N SER A 308 -32.74 19.41 -11.62
CA SER A 308 -33.62 20.53 -11.27
C SER A 308 -33.12 21.83 -11.92
N ILE A 309 -33.96 22.44 -12.75
CA ILE A 309 -33.73 23.78 -13.29
C ILE A 309 -33.79 24.79 -12.12
N ASP A 310 -32.74 25.60 -11.99
CA ASP A 310 -32.68 26.78 -11.11
C ASP A 310 -33.39 27.96 -11.77
N LYS A 311 -32.98 28.29 -13.00
CA LYS A 311 -33.46 29.43 -13.78
C LYS A 311 -33.54 29.10 -15.27
N VAL A 312 -34.42 29.80 -15.99
CA VAL A 312 -34.42 29.84 -17.46
C VAL A 312 -34.03 31.26 -17.87
N LEU A 313 -32.85 31.43 -18.46
CA LEU A 313 -32.35 32.72 -18.92
C LEU A 313 -32.68 32.90 -20.39
N ILE A 314 -33.11 34.11 -20.75
CA ILE A 314 -33.40 34.53 -22.11
C ILE A 314 -32.59 35.80 -22.41
N PRO A 315 -31.30 35.68 -22.78
CA PRO A 315 -30.56 36.79 -23.38
C PRO A 315 -31.17 37.19 -24.72
N THR A 316 -31.46 38.49 -24.87
CA THR A 316 -31.99 39.09 -26.09
C THR A 316 -31.12 40.26 -26.54
N TRP A 317 -31.02 40.51 -27.84
CA TRP A 317 -30.31 41.65 -28.45
C TRP A 317 -30.92 42.00 -29.82
N THR A 318 -30.58 43.13 -30.42
CA THR A 318 -31.07 43.49 -31.78
C THR A 318 -30.07 43.13 -32.87
N SER A 319 -30.59 42.76 -34.05
CA SER A 319 -29.78 42.48 -35.25
C SER A 319 -28.84 43.63 -35.64
N ASN A 320 -29.24 44.86 -35.29
CA ASN A 320 -28.59 46.09 -35.74
C ASN A 320 -27.39 46.49 -34.84
N LYS A 321 -27.32 45.98 -33.60
CA LYS A 321 -26.21 46.21 -32.66
C LYS A 321 -25.35 44.97 -32.42
N GLY A 322 -25.70 43.82 -32.98
CA GLY A 322 -25.10 42.56 -32.56
C GLY A 322 -25.38 42.35 -31.07
N GLN A 323 -24.41 41.87 -30.29
CA GLN A 323 -24.59 41.66 -28.85
C GLN A 323 -24.32 42.93 -28.00
N ASP A 324 -24.08 44.10 -28.62
CA ASP A 324 -23.73 45.34 -27.91
C ASP A 324 -24.92 45.99 -27.17
N ASP A 325 -26.16 45.53 -27.43
CA ASP A 325 -27.38 45.90 -26.70
C ASP A 325 -28.03 44.71 -25.97
N ILE A 326 -27.24 43.68 -25.65
CA ILE A 326 -27.72 42.46 -25.00
C ILE A 326 -28.29 42.71 -23.59
N VAL A 327 -29.51 42.22 -23.35
CA VAL A 327 -30.18 42.23 -22.05
C VAL A 327 -30.52 40.80 -21.66
N TRP A 328 -30.18 40.44 -20.42
CA TRP A 328 -30.43 39.10 -19.86
C TRP A 328 -31.70 39.10 -19.04
N HIS A 329 -32.72 38.39 -19.52
CA HIS A 329 -34.01 38.25 -18.84
C HIS A 329 -34.13 36.89 -18.16
N GLU A 330 -34.90 36.79 -17.07
CA GLU A 330 -35.23 35.54 -16.41
C GLU A 330 -36.70 35.20 -16.67
N ALA A 331 -36.97 34.03 -17.26
CA ALA A 331 -38.31 33.64 -17.66
C ALA A 331 -39.10 33.04 -16.50
N SER A 332 -40.33 33.53 -16.31
CA SER A 332 -41.25 33.05 -15.28
C SER A 332 -41.88 31.72 -15.69
N ARG A 333 -41.85 30.73 -14.79
CA ARG A 333 -42.55 29.46 -14.99
C ARG A 333 -44.06 29.67 -14.97
N GLN A 334 -44.76 29.14 -15.98
CA GLN A 334 -46.20 29.23 -16.16
C GLN A 334 -46.90 28.01 -15.52
N ALA A 335 -48.23 28.09 -15.35
CA ALA A 335 -49.02 27.01 -14.76
C ALA A 335 -49.03 25.71 -15.59
N ASP A 336 -48.92 25.81 -16.92
CA ASP A 336 -48.79 24.66 -17.85
C ASP A 336 -47.37 24.03 -17.83
N GLY A 337 -46.46 24.52 -16.99
CA GLY A 337 -45.08 24.07 -16.90
C GLY A 337 -44.14 24.64 -17.96
N SER A 338 -44.64 25.45 -18.91
CA SER A 338 -43.79 26.24 -19.80
C SER A 338 -43.08 27.39 -19.06
N TYR A 339 -42.13 28.04 -19.71
CA TYR A 339 -41.51 29.27 -19.21
C TYR A 339 -41.76 30.40 -20.20
N LYS A 340 -41.95 31.64 -19.70
CA LYS A 340 -42.24 32.80 -20.53
C LYS A 340 -41.52 34.07 -20.07
N TYR A 341 -41.07 34.88 -21.01
CA TYR A 341 -40.70 36.28 -20.75
C TYR A 341 -41.27 37.21 -21.83
N THR A 342 -41.64 38.44 -21.46
CA THR A 342 -42.14 39.47 -22.38
C THR A 342 -41.07 40.54 -22.60
N VAL A 343 -40.35 40.44 -23.72
CA VAL A 343 -39.32 41.40 -24.16
C VAL A 343 -39.99 42.71 -24.57
N LYS A 344 -39.38 43.85 -24.26
CA LYS A 344 -39.87 45.19 -24.64
C LYS A 344 -38.77 46.01 -25.32
N LYS A 345 -39.08 46.71 -26.40
CA LYS A 345 -38.11 47.59 -27.10
C LYS A 345 -37.50 48.66 -26.20
N THR A 346 -38.20 49.08 -25.14
CA THR A 346 -37.71 50.02 -24.13
C THR A 346 -36.48 49.52 -23.38
N GLU A 347 -36.33 48.19 -23.23
CA GLU A 347 -35.16 47.55 -22.62
C GLU A 347 -33.94 47.62 -23.55
N HIS A 348 -34.18 47.65 -24.87
CA HIS A 348 -33.17 47.79 -25.93
C HIS A 348 -33.20 49.20 -26.56
N LYS A 349 -33.27 50.25 -25.72
CA LYS A 349 -33.14 51.67 -26.11
C LYS A 349 -34.16 52.18 -27.16
N ASN A 350 -35.26 51.45 -27.37
CA ASN A 350 -36.27 51.63 -28.43
C ASN A 350 -35.80 51.36 -29.86
N GLU A 351 -34.72 50.59 -30.04
CA GLU A 351 -34.23 50.18 -31.37
C GLU A 351 -35.29 49.39 -32.16
N THR A 352 -35.38 49.64 -33.47
CA THR A 352 -36.40 49.04 -34.35
C THR A 352 -35.79 48.04 -35.34
N GLY A 353 -36.42 46.88 -35.49
CA GLY A 353 -35.98 45.82 -36.40
C GLY A 353 -36.16 44.44 -35.79
N THR A 354 -35.29 43.49 -36.18
CA THR A 354 -35.30 42.12 -35.66
C THR A 354 -34.56 42.01 -34.34
N TYR A 355 -35.22 41.42 -33.36
CA TYR A 355 -34.68 41.02 -32.06
C TYR A 355 -34.35 39.52 -32.11
N ILE A 356 -33.24 39.13 -31.50
CA ILE A 356 -32.74 37.76 -31.41
C ILE A 356 -32.74 37.37 -29.94
N SER A 357 -33.51 36.35 -29.57
CA SER A 357 -33.59 35.81 -28.20
C SER A 357 -33.06 34.39 -28.17
N HIS A 358 -31.95 34.16 -27.45
CA HIS A 358 -31.47 32.83 -27.11
C HIS A 358 -32.12 32.36 -25.79
N VAL A 359 -32.10 31.05 -25.53
CA VAL A 359 -32.64 30.45 -24.30
C VAL A 359 -31.62 29.48 -23.69
N TYR A 360 -31.38 29.62 -22.39
CA TYR A 360 -30.50 28.78 -21.60
C TYR A 360 -31.21 28.27 -20.33
N TYR A 361 -31.02 27.01 -19.97
CA TYR A 361 -31.36 26.52 -18.63
C TYR A 361 -30.13 26.62 -17.73
N ARG A 362 -30.32 27.11 -16.51
CA ARG A 362 -29.32 27.07 -15.45
C ARG A 362 -29.66 25.96 -14.47
N GLY A 363 -28.70 25.09 -14.16
CA GLY A 363 -28.81 24.11 -13.08
C GLY A 363 -28.54 24.74 -11.71
N LYS A 364 -28.91 24.05 -10.63
CA LYS A 364 -28.52 24.44 -9.25
C LYS A 364 -27.01 24.38 -8.99
N ASP A 365 -26.25 23.73 -9.87
CA ASP A 365 -24.79 23.79 -9.93
C ASP A 365 -24.25 25.08 -10.58
N GLY A 366 -25.14 25.99 -10.98
CA GLY A 366 -24.83 27.27 -11.59
C GLY A 366 -24.55 27.23 -13.08
N LYS A 367 -24.38 26.04 -13.70
CA LYS A 367 -24.02 25.88 -15.10
C LYS A 367 -25.19 26.22 -16.03
N GLN A 368 -24.89 26.93 -17.11
CA GLN A 368 -25.87 27.27 -18.16
C GLN A 368 -25.74 26.32 -19.36
N THR A 369 -26.86 25.80 -19.83
CA THR A 369 -26.98 24.94 -21.02
C THR A 369 -27.87 25.62 -22.06
N TYR A 370 -27.37 25.79 -23.29
CA TYR A 370 -28.14 26.35 -24.39
C TYR A 370 -29.24 25.38 -24.87
N ILE A 371 -30.44 25.90 -25.09
CA ILE A 371 -31.65 25.12 -25.42
C ILE A 371 -32.17 25.43 -26.83
N GLY A 372 -32.04 26.68 -27.28
CA GLY A 372 -32.51 27.12 -28.59
C GLY A 372 -32.56 28.64 -28.69
N ALA A 373 -32.97 29.14 -29.85
CA ALA A 373 -33.11 30.56 -30.13
C ALA A 373 -34.34 30.84 -31.00
N THR A 374 -34.78 32.09 -30.99
CA THR A 374 -35.93 32.57 -31.76
C THR A 374 -35.78 34.06 -32.07
N THR A 375 -36.62 34.60 -32.96
CA THR A 375 -36.52 35.98 -33.45
C THR A 375 -37.89 36.63 -33.61
N ALA A 376 -37.99 37.92 -33.32
CA ALA A 376 -39.20 38.72 -33.52
C ALA A 376 -38.86 40.08 -34.16
N ASP A 377 -39.75 40.62 -35.00
CA ASP A 377 -39.58 41.95 -35.60
C ASP A 377 -40.52 42.95 -34.93
N LEU A 378 -39.99 44.11 -34.54
CA LEU A 378 -40.70 45.20 -33.88
C LEU A 378 -40.70 46.51 -34.69
N SER A 379 -40.45 46.44 -36.00
CA SER A 379 -40.64 47.57 -36.93
C SER A 379 -42.09 48.06 -36.98
N SER A 380 -42.28 49.38 -37.12
CA SER A 380 -43.59 50.03 -37.07
C SER A 380 -44.32 49.97 -38.41
N SER A 381 -45.55 49.46 -38.42
CA SER A 381 -46.37 49.29 -39.62
C SER A 381 -47.11 50.57 -40.05
N SER A 382 -46.96 51.00 -41.30
CA SER A 382 -47.78 52.06 -41.91
C SER A 382 -48.16 51.77 -43.37
N SER A 383 -49.46 51.68 -43.63
CA SER A 383 -50.14 51.85 -44.93
C SER A 383 -49.93 50.79 -46.04
N GLN A 384 -50.86 50.77 -47.00
CA GLN A 384 -51.18 49.62 -47.85
C GLN A 384 -50.43 49.53 -49.19
N SER A 385 -50.40 48.29 -49.72
CA SER A 385 -50.41 47.92 -51.15
C SER A 385 -49.42 48.60 -52.11
N ASN A 386 -48.34 47.87 -52.43
CA ASN A 386 -48.21 47.28 -53.77
C ASN A 386 -47.24 46.09 -53.77
N THR A 387 -47.37 45.18 -54.73
CA THR A 387 -46.56 43.96 -54.82
C THR A 387 -45.12 44.27 -55.22
N SER A 388 -44.16 44.11 -54.31
CA SER A 388 -42.73 44.15 -54.63
C SER A 388 -41.90 43.23 -53.75
N ASN A 389 -40.80 42.75 -54.33
CA ASN A 389 -39.84 41.75 -53.85
C ASN A 389 -39.54 41.74 -52.33
N LYS A 390 -40.24 40.88 -51.58
CA LYS A 390 -39.73 40.41 -50.29
C LYS A 390 -38.47 39.57 -50.53
N LEU A 391 -37.37 39.90 -49.84
CA LEU A 391 -36.14 39.10 -49.89
C LEU A 391 -36.44 37.63 -49.54
N SER A 392 -35.94 36.71 -50.37
CA SER A 392 -36.26 35.29 -50.28
C SER A 392 -35.05 34.41 -50.64
N GLY A 393 -35.09 33.19 -50.12
CA GLY A 393 -34.11 32.15 -50.38
C GLY A 393 -34.62 30.81 -49.89
N THR A 394 -34.74 29.84 -50.78
CA THR A 394 -35.13 28.47 -50.42
C THR A 394 -33.87 27.68 -50.11
N ILE A 395 -33.58 27.50 -48.82
CA ILE A 395 -32.45 26.69 -48.35
C ILE A 395 -32.82 25.20 -48.46
N THR A 396 -32.09 24.45 -49.27
CA THR A 396 -32.13 23.00 -49.34
C THR A 396 -30.77 22.40 -48.94
N ILE A 397 -30.78 21.14 -48.53
CA ILE A 397 -29.55 20.37 -48.29
C ILE A 397 -29.59 19.17 -49.22
N SER A 398 -28.51 19.00 -49.99
CA SER A 398 -28.37 17.99 -51.05
C SER A 398 -26.99 17.32 -50.96
N ASN A 399 -26.76 16.34 -51.84
CA ASN A 399 -25.47 15.67 -52.03
C ASN A 399 -24.82 15.18 -50.72
N ILE A 400 -25.64 14.64 -49.81
CA ILE A 400 -25.21 14.09 -48.52
C ILE A 400 -24.42 12.80 -48.78
N ASN A 401 -23.09 12.91 -48.83
CA ASN A 401 -22.17 11.82 -49.07
C ASN A 401 -21.71 11.24 -47.73
N ALA A 402 -22.18 10.04 -47.40
CA ALA A 402 -21.86 9.36 -46.14
C ALA A 402 -20.41 8.86 -46.07
N GLU A 403 -19.78 8.57 -47.22
CA GLU A 403 -18.42 8.01 -47.31
C GLU A 403 -17.39 9.08 -46.91
N ASN A 404 -17.31 10.17 -47.67
CA ASN A 404 -16.42 11.29 -47.37
C ASN A 404 -16.94 12.16 -46.21
N GLY A 405 -18.25 12.10 -45.90
CA GLY A 405 -18.90 12.91 -44.88
C GLY A 405 -19.08 14.38 -45.25
N SER A 406 -19.47 14.68 -46.48
CA SER A 406 -19.82 16.04 -46.92
C SER A 406 -21.30 16.17 -47.27
N PHE A 407 -21.81 17.41 -47.24
CA PHE A 407 -23.11 17.76 -47.81
C PHE A 407 -23.05 19.15 -48.45
N VAL A 408 -24.01 19.44 -49.33
CA VAL A 408 -24.14 20.75 -49.98
C VAL A 408 -25.34 21.48 -49.40
N VAL A 409 -25.13 22.72 -48.98
CA VAL A 409 -26.20 23.69 -48.69
C VAL A 409 -26.44 24.49 -49.96
N LYS A 410 -27.56 24.26 -50.63
CA LYS A 410 -27.97 25.01 -51.84
C LYS A 410 -29.05 26.03 -51.46
N ILE A 411 -28.94 27.24 -52.00
CA ILE A 411 -29.88 28.33 -51.76
C ILE A 411 -30.43 28.79 -53.11
N THR A 412 -31.69 28.46 -53.39
CA THR A 412 -32.39 28.80 -54.64
C THR A 412 -33.39 29.94 -54.45
N ASN A 413 -34.01 30.42 -55.53
CA ASN A 413 -35.02 31.49 -55.52
C ASN A 413 -34.52 32.79 -54.85
N VAL A 414 -33.23 33.11 -55.04
CA VAL A 414 -32.54 34.20 -54.36
C VAL A 414 -32.99 35.55 -54.93
N SER A 415 -33.76 36.31 -54.14
CA SER A 415 -34.23 37.66 -54.50
C SER A 415 -33.70 38.71 -53.52
N SER A 416 -33.14 39.79 -54.05
CA SER A 416 -32.68 40.96 -53.29
C SER A 416 -32.89 42.24 -54.11
N PRO A 417 -33.63 43.25 -53.61
CA PRO A 417 -33.80 44.54 -54.27
C PRO A 417 -32.49 45.27 -54.59
N ASN A 418 -31.48 45.14 -53.71
CA ASN A 418 -30.21 45.86 -53.79
C ASN A 418 -29.06 44.97 -54.33
N GLY A 419 -29.40 43.80 -54.89
CA GLY A 419 -28.44 42.76 -55.27
C GLY A 419 -27.83 42.01 -54.07
N VAL A 420 -26.97 41.03 -54.36
CA VAL A 420 -26.29 40.20 -53.36
C VAL A 420 -24.78 40.27 -53.62
N LYS A 421 -24.02 40.64 -52.59
CA LYS A 421 -22.55 40.75 -52.61
C LYS A 421 -21.88 39.43 -52.29
N SER A 422 -22.32 38.78 -51.21
CA SER A 422 -21.94 37.39 -50.88
C SER A 422 -23.03 36.71 -50.02
N VAL A 423 -22.90 35.40 -49.85
CA VAL A 423 -23.81 34.56 -49.06
C VAL A 423 -22.97 33.77 -48.07
N SER A 424 -23.18 33.98 -46.78
CA SER A 424 -22.44 33.32 -45.70
C SER A 424 -23.27 32.20 -45.08
N VAL A 425 -22.63 31.05 -44.86
CA VAL A 425 -23.24 29.79 -44.38
C VAL A 425 -22.49 29.27 -43.14
N PRO A 426 -22.53 29.98 -42.00
CA PRO A 426 -22.07 29.42 -40.72
C PRO A 426 -22.75 28.10 -40.41
N THR A 427 -21.92 27.08 -40.19
CA THR A 427 -22.31 25.71 -39.90
C THR A 427 -21.56 25.22 -38.65
N TRP A 428 -22.20 24.40 -37.82
CA TRP A 428 -21.59 23.80 -36.63
C TRP A 428 -22.28 22.47 -36.26
N THR A 429 -21.66 21.70 -35.36
CA THR A 429 -22.21 20.42 -34.89
C THR A 429 -23.00 20.57 -33.61
N GLU A 430 -24.12 19.87 -33.48
CA GLU A 430 -25.01 19.92 -32.30
C GLU A 430 -24.32 19.41 -31.01
N ASN A 431 -23.23 18.66 -31.14
CA ASN A 431 -22.45 18.17 -30.00
C ASN A 431 -21.43 19.19 -29.47
N LYS A 432 -20.91 20.10 -30.30
CA LYS A 432 -19.89 21.09 -29.90
C LYS A 432 -20.39 22.54 -29.94
N SER A 433 -21.59 22.79 -30.45
CA SER A 433 -22.17 24.14 -30.52
C SER A 433 -21.21 25.11 -31.24
N VAL A 434 -21.14 26.37 -30.80
CA VAL A 434 -20.28 27.41 -31.38
C VAL A 434 -18.78 27.12 -31.33
N ASP A 435 -18.30 26.18 -30.50
CA ASP A 435 -16.87 25.80 -30.40
C ASP A 435 -16.37 24.98 -31.63
N ASP A 436 -17.27 24.74 -32.57
CA ASP A 436 -17.07 24.00 -33.81
C ASP A 436 -17.73 24.70 -35.01
N ILE A 437 -17.95 26.01 -34.90
CA ILE A 437 -18.47 26.84 -35.99
C ILE A 437 -17.42 27.09 -37.07
N VAL A 438 -17.81 26.84 -38.32
CA VAL A 438 -17.03 27.18 -39.51
C VAL A 438 -17.91 28.03 -40.41
N PHE A 439 -17.35 29.10 -40.97
CA PHE A 439 -18.05 30.01 -41.87
C PHE A 439 -17.63 29.71 -43.31
N HIS A 440 -18.56 29.19 -44.11
CA HIS A 440 -18.36 28.99 -45.55
C HIS A 440 -19.01 30.15 -46.31
N GLU A 441 -18.34 30.73 -47.29
CA GLU A 441 -19.03 31.55 -48.31
C GLU A 441 -19.55 30.64 -49.42
N ALA A 442 -20.82 30.81 -49.79
CA ALA A 442 -21.47 30.00 -50.83
C ALA A 442 -21.15 30.55 -52.22
N VAL A 443 -20.72 29.66 -53.12
CA VAL A 443 -20.34 30.01 -54.50
C VAL A 443 -21.58 30.16 -55.35
N ARG A 444 -21.72 31.31 -56.03
CA ARG A 444 -22.82 31.57 -56.97
C ARG A 444 -22.71 30.67 -58.19
N GLN A 445 -23.80 29.98 -58.50
CA GLN A 445 -23.92 29.04 -59.60
C GLN A 445 -24.44 29.73 -60.89
N PRO A 446 -24.27 29.11 -62.08
CA PRO A 446 -24.81 29.64 -63.34
C PRO A 446 -26.34 29.78 -63.35
N ASP A 447 -27.05 28.91 -62.62
CA ASP A 447 -28.52 28.95 -62.45
C ASP A 447 -29.02 30.10 -61.53
N GLY A 448 -28.10 30.91 -60.98
CA GLY A 448 -28.41 32.00 -60.06
C GLY A 448 -28.59 31.59 -58.59
N SER A 449 -28.49 30.30 -58.28
CA SER A 449 -28.43 29.80 -56.89
C SER A 449 -27.04 30.00 -56.28
N TYR A 450 -26.91 29.70 -54.99
CA TYR A 450 -25.62 29.68 -54.28
C TYR A 450 -25.43 28.33 -53.60
N GLU A 451 -24.20 27.80 -53.58
CA GLU A 451 -23.87 26.50 -52.99
C GLU A 451 -22.64 26.56 -52.09
N ALA A 452 -22.75 26.03 -50.86
CA ALA A 452 -21.63 25.81 -49.94
C ALA A 452 -21.45 24.31 -49.69
N VAL A 453 -20.21 23.82 -49.85
CA VAL A 453 -19.84 22.42 -49.57
C VAL A 453 -19.27 22.31 -48.17
N ILE A 454 -20.00 21.67 -47.26
CA ILE A 454 -19.58 21.45 -45.87
C ILE A 454 -18.96 20.05 -45.75
N LYS A 455 -17.82 19.89 -45.06
CA LYS A 455 -17.18 18.58 -44.85
C LYS A 455 -16.95 18.28 -43.36
N LYS A 456 -17.23 17.06 -42.91
CA LYS A 456 -16.94 16.63 -41.52
C LYS A 456 -15.50 16.87 -41.09
N SER A 457 -14.54 16.82 -42.03
CA SER A 457 -13.12 17.10 -41.78
C SER A 457 -12.85 18.53 -41.26
N GLU A 458 -13.67 19.50 -41.67
CA GLU A 458 -13.61 20.89 -41.17
C GLU A 458 -14.16 20.98 -39.74
N HIS A 459 -15.13 20.11 -39.42
CA HIS A 459 -15.77 19.94 -38.11
C HIS A 459 -15.15 18.79 -37.29
N LYS A 460 -13.82 18.67 -37.33
CA LYS A 460 -13.01 17.74 -36.51
C LYS A 460 -13.42 16.25 -36.65
N ASN A 461 -14.01 15.87 -37.78
CA ASN A 461 -14.58 14.56 -38.14
C ASN A 461 -15.80 14.09 -37.32
N GLU A 462 -16.56 15.01 -36.72
CA GLU A 462 -17.78 14.69 -35.99
C GLU A 462 -18.89 14.04 -36.84
N ILE A 463 -19.68 13.18 -36.20
CA ILE A 463 -20.83 12.48 -36.80
C ILE A 463 -22.14 12.88 -36.11
N GLY A 464 -23.27 12.67 -36.78
CA GLY A 464 -24.59 13.06 -36.27
C GLY A 464 -25.05 14.40 -36.86
N LYS A 465 -25.68 15.24 -36.04
CA LYS A 465 -26.46 16.40 -36.50
C LYS A 465 -25.62 17.69 -36.61
N TYR A 466 -25.67 18.27 -37.80
CA TYR A 466 -25.11 19.56 -38.16
C TYR A 466 -26.24 20.60 -38.26
N ILE A 467 -25.94 21.82 -37.83
CA ILE A 467 -26.85 22.98 -37.84
C ILE A 467 -26.19 24.03 -38.74
N THR A 468 -26.91 24.51 -39.75
CA THR A 468 -26.41 25.49 -40.73
C THR A 468 -27.37 26.65 -40.88
N THR A 469 -26.85 27.86 -40.91
CA THR A 469 -27.59 29.13 -40.83
C THR A 469 -27.13 30.02 -41.97
N VAL A 470 -28.05 30.53 -42.80
CA VAL A 470 -27.71 31.30 -44.02
C VAL A 470 -27.95 32.79 -43.81
N TYR A 471 -26.97 33.60 -44.23
CA TYR A 471 -27.05 35.06 -44.28
C TYR A 471 -26.74 35.56 -45.70
N TYR A 472 -27.51 36.53 -46.18
CA TYR A 472 -27.15 37.34 -47.34
C TYR A 472 -26.44 38.61 -46.91
N HIS A 473 -25.46 39.04 -47.70
CA HIS A 473 -24.81 40.34 -47.59
C HIS A 473 -25.19 41.18 -48.81
N GLY A 474 -25.86 42.32 -48.60
CA GLY A 474 -26.25 43.25 -49.66
C GLY A 474 -25.08 44.08 -50.17
N ASN A 475 -25.24 44.70 -51.35
CA ASN A 475 -24.24 45.65 -51.87
C ASN A 475 -24.18 46.94 -51.05
N ASP A 476 -25.25 47.26 -50.35
CA ASP A 476 -25.40 48.33 -49.35
C ASP A 476 -24.71 48.02 -48.00
N GLY A 477 -24.16 46.82 -47.83
CA GLY A 477 -23.55 46.36 -46.57
C GLY A 477 -24.56 45.77 -45.57
N SER A 478 -25.85 45.70 -45.89
CA SER A 478 -26.85 45.03 -45.05
C SER A 478 -26.53 43.54 -44.88
N ARG A 479 -26.84 42.97 -43.72
CA ARG A 479 -26.72 41.53 -43.45
C ARG A 479 -28.08 40.96 -43.03
N THR A 480 -28.66 40.14 -43.89
CA THR A 480 -30.03 39.63 -43.73
C THR A 480 -30.02 38.12 -43.46
N PHE A 481 -30.68 37.68 -42.40
CA PHE A 481 -30.88 36.27 -42.09
C PHE A 481 -31.93 35.65 -43.03
N VAL A 482 -31.61 34.48 -43.60
CA VAL A 482 -32.45 33.79 -44.60
C VAL A 482 -33.17 32.57 -44.01
N GLY A 483 -32.53 31.88 -43.07
CA GLY A 483 -33.08 30.70 -42.40
C GLY A 483 -32.02 29.75 -41.87
N THR A 484 -32.45 28.80 -41.05
CA THR A 484 -31.61 27.72 -40.50
C THR A 484 -32.15 26.37 -40.97
N LYS A 485 -31.24 25.44 -41.26
CA LYS A 485 -31.53 24.04 -41.57
C LYS A 485 -30.65 23.13 -40.70
N THR A 486 -31.06 21.87 -40.57
CA THR A 486 -30.29 20.84 -39.89
C THR A 486 -30.22 19.58 -40.73
N VAL A 487 -29.06 18.93 -40.78
CA VAL A 487 -28.85 17.66 -41.47
C VAL A 487 -28.12 16.71 -40.54
N THR A 488 -28.50 15.43 -40.56
CA THR A 488 -27.77 14.38 -39.86
C THR A 488 -26.90 13.64 -40.86
N LEU A 489 -25.58 13.70 -40.70
CA LEU A 489 -24.66 12.81 -41.41
C LEU A 489 -24.78 11.40 -40.79
N PRO A 490 -25.26 10.38 -41.53
CA PRO A 490 -25.39 9.04 -41.00
C PRO A 490 -24.01 8.41 -40.77
N ALA A 491 -23.92 7.50 -39.80
CA ALA A 491 -22.77 6.60 -39.70
C ALA A 491 -22.71 5.74 -40.97
N ALA A 492 -21.54 5.67 -41.60
CA ALA A 492 -21.38 4.99 -42.90
C ALA A 492 -21.65 3.49 -42.77
N GLN A 493 -22.75 3.03 -43.36
CA GLN A 493 -23.01 1.59 -43.53
C GLN A 493 -22.07 1.04 -44.60
N THR A 494 -21.33 -0.02 -44.27
CA THR A 494 -20.36 -0.64 -45.18
C THR A 494 -21.05 -1.46 -46.25
N VAL A 495 -21.46 -0.82 -47.34
CA VAL A 495 -21.79 -1.49 -48.60
C VAL A 495 -20.49 -1.90 -49.29
N VAL A 496 -20.30 -3.19 -49.54
CA VAL A 496 -19.07 -3.70 -50.14
C VAL A 496 -19.09 -3.49 -51.66
N LYS A 497 -18.21 -2.60 -52.15
CA LYS A 497 -17.63 -2.71 -53.49
C LYS A 497 -16.13 -3.00 -53.37
N THR A 498 -15.68 -4.00 -54.13
CA THR A 498 -14.34 -4.60 -53.98
C THR A 498 -13.26 -3.74 -54.62
N SER A 499 -12.55 -2.98 -53.81
CA SER A 499 -11.10 -2.83 -53.96
C SER A 499 -10.44 -3.81 -52.99
N GLU A 500 -9.39 -4.54 -53.38
CA GLU A 500 -8.70 -5.45 -52.46
C GLU A 500 -8.00 -4.64 -51.36
N LYS A 501 -8.57 -4.69 -50.15
CA LYS A 501 -8.04 -3.98 -48.99
C LYS A 501 -6.76 -4.67 -48.48
N ALA A 502 -5.77 -3.87 -48.13
CA ALA A 502 -4.57 -4.35 -47.44
C ALA A 502 -4.95 -5.19 -46.23
N SER A 503 -4.42 -6.41 -46.17
CA SER A 503 -4.82 -7.44 -45.20
C SER A 503 -3.67 -8.42 -44.93
N GLY A 504 -3.72 -9.05 -43.77
CA GLY A 504 -2.75 -10.04 -43.33
C GLY A 504 -3.16 -10.59 -41.98
N LYS A 505 -2.91 -11.88 -41.76
CA LYS A 505 -3.30 -12.60 -40.55
C LYS A 505 -2.21 -12.45 -39.49
N VAL A 506 -2.48 -11.60 -38.51
CA VAL A 506 -1.57 -11.36 -37.38
C VAL A 506 -1.75 -12.48 -36.35
N THR A 507 -0.65 -13.11 -35.93
CA THR A 507 -0.62 -14.20 -34.95
C THR A 507 0.54 -14.02 -33.98
N VAL A 508 0.43 -14.65 -32.81
CA VAL A 508 1.52 -14.78 -31.83
C VAL A 508 1.99 -16.23 -31.81
N SER A 509 3.29 -16.45 -31.79
CA SER A 509 3.92 -17.75 -31.61
C SER A 509 5.16 -17.65 -30.72
N ASN A 510 5.79 -18.80 -30.41
CA ASN A 510 7.08 -18.88 -29.71
C ASN A 510 7.15 -18.10 -28.37
N ILE A 511 6.04 -18.04 -27.62
CA ILE A 511 5.98 -17.42 -26.28
C ILE A 511 6.90 -18.21 -25.34
N ASN A 512 8.03 -17.62 -24.96
CA ASN A 512 9.00 -18.21 -24.06
C ASN A 512 9.00 -17.42 -22.74
N ALA A 513 8.44 -18.02 -21.69
CA ALA A 513 8.32 -17.38 -20.37
C ALA A 513 9.68 -17.13 -19.68
N ASN A 514 10.70 -17.94 -19.99
CA ASN A 514 12.03 -17.83 -19.37
C ASN A 514 12.76 -16.58 -19.88
N THR A 515 12.90 -16.45 -21.20
CA THR A 515 13.48 -15.26 -21.84
C THR A 515 12.52 -14.05 -21.79
N GLY A 516 11.21 -14.29 -21.71
CA GLY A 516 10.18 -13.27 -21.87
C GLY A 516 10.14 -12.70 -23.28
N THR A 517 10.10 -13.59 -24.27
CA THR A 517 10.06 -13.23 -25.69
C THR A 517 8.91 -13.91 -26.40
N TYR A 518 8.37 -13.30 -27.45
CA TYR A 518 7.40 -13.93 -28.34
C TYR A 518 7.56 -13.40 -29.77
N ASP A 519 7.14 -14.21 -30.75
CA ASP A 519 7.13 -13.83 -32.16
C ASP A 519 5.75 -13.29 -32.55
N VAL A 520 5.71 -12.09 -33.14
CA VAL A 520 4.57 -11.60 -33.92
C VAL A 520 4.80 -12.04 -35.36
N VAL A 521 3.91 -12.88 -35.88
CA VAL A 521 3.96 -13.40 -37.26
C VAL A 521 2.76 -12.88 -38.05
N ILE A 522 3.03 -12.33 -39.23
CA ILE A 522 2.01 -11.81 -40.16
C ILE A 522 2.04 -12.68 -41.41
N SER A 523 1.08 -13.60 -41.53
CA SER A 523 0.86 -14.43 -42.73
C SER A 523 -0.17 -13.80 -43.68
N ASP A 524 -0.41 -14.44 -44.82
CA ASP A 524 -1.51 -14.08 -45.74
C ASP A 524 -1.46 -12.62 -46.24
N VAL A 525 -0.23 -12.12 -46.42
CA VAL A 525 0.08 -10.71 -46.69
C VAL A 525 -0.40 -10.29 -48.07
N LYS A 526 -1.50 -9.53 -48.11
CA LYS A 526 -2.06 -8.91 -49.31
C LYS A 526 -2.01 -7.39 -49.19
N SER A 527 -1.54 -6.72 -50.24
CA SER A 527 -1.52 -5.26 -50.30
C SER A 527 -1.80 -4.79 -51.73
N PRO A 528 -2.74 -3.84 -51.95
CA PRO A 528 -3.01 -3.26 -53.26
C PRO A 528 -1.90 -2.30 -53.74
N VAL A 529 -0.93 -2.00 -52.88
CA VAL A 529 0.25 -1.18 -53.19
C VAL A 529 1.53 -1.89 -52.76
N ALA A 530 2.62 -1.65 -53.48
CA ALA A 530 3.93 -2.23 -53.16
C ALA A 530 4.37 -1.81 -51.74
N LEU A 531 4.62 -2.80 -50.89
CA LEU A 531 5.08 -2.60 -49.51
C LEU A 531 6.52 -2.10 -49.49
N ASP A 532 6.76 -1.10 -48.65
CA ASP A 532 8.09 -0.63 -48.26
C ASP A 532 8.52 -1.33 -46.97
N LYS A 533 7.64 -1.29 -45.95
CA LYS A 533 7.90 -1.83 -44.59
C LYS A 533 6.66 -2.45 -43.97
N VAL A 534 6.86 -3.45 -43.10
CA VAL A 534 5.86 -3.93 -42.15
C VAL A 534 6.32 -3.53 -40.74
N LEU A 535 5.51 -2.73 -40.06
CA LEU A 535 5.83 -2.16 -38.75
C LEU A 535 4.98 -2.82 -37.67
N VAL A 536 5.62 -3.18 -36.57
CA VAL A 536 5.02 -3.82 -35.39
C VAL A 536 5.27 -2.94 -34.16
N PRO A 537 4.49 -1.85 -33.96
CA PRO A 537 4.44 -1.16 -32.69
C PRO A 537 3.87 -2.06 -31.59
N THR A 538 4.61 -2.19 -30.48
CA THR A 538 4.22 -2.97 -29.30
C THR A 538 4.31 -2.14 -28.04
N TRP A 539 3.44 -2.39 -27.06
CA TRP A 539 3.42 -1.75 -25.73
C TRP A 539 2.79 -2.70 -24.69
N THR A 540 2.84 -2.37 -23.40
CA THR A 540 2.24 -3.18 -22.32
C THR A 540 0.91 -2.63 -21.83
N SER A 541 -0.03 -3.51 -21.46
CA SER A 541 -1.34 -3.12 -20.90
C SER A 541 -1.21 -2.22 -19.68
N ASN A 542 -0.15 -2.42 -18.89
CA ASN A 542 0.08 -1.75 -17.61
C ASN A 542 0.61 -0.32 -17.76
N LYS A 543 1.13 0.03 -18.94
CA LYS A 543 1.68 1.35 -19.27
C LYS A 543 0.90 2.07 -20.37
N GLY A 544 -0.08 1.41 -20.99
CA GLY A 544 -0.73 1.94 -22.19
C GLY A 544 0.31 2.19 -23.29
N GLN A 545 0.13 3.23 -24.09
CA GLN A 545 1.09 3.55 -25.15
C GLN A 545 2.34 4.30 -24.66
N ASP A 546 2.52 4.51 -23.35
CA ASP A 546 3.68 5.24 -22.80
C ASP A 546 4.98 4.42 -22.78
N ASP A 547 4.91 3.10 -23.02
CA ASP A 547 6.06 2.23 -23.29
C ASP A 547 6.09 1.66 -24.72
N ILE A 548 5.44 2.36 -25.67
CA ILE A 548 5.38 1.93 -27.08
C ILE A 548 6.75 1.95 -27.77
N ILE A 549 7.10 0.84 -28.40
CA ILE A 549 8.31 0.69 -29.21
C ILE A 549 7.90 0.24 -30.61
N TRP A 550 8.41 0.92 -31.63
CA TRP A 550 8.14 0.64 -33.04
C TRP A 550 9.22 -0.24 -33.63
N HIS A 551 8.86 -1.47 -33.97
CA HIS A 551 9.77 -2.44 -34.59
C HIS A 551 9.46 -2.62 -36.08
N GLU A 552 10.47 -3.01 -36.87
CA GLU A 552 10.30 -3.39 -38.28
C GLU A 552 10.38 -4.91 -38.40
N ALA A 553 9.36 -5.54 -38.97
CA ALA A 553 9.29 -6.98 -39.12
C ALA A 553 10.09 -7.43 -40.34
N SER A 554 10.90 -8.49 -40.18
CA SER A 554 11.70 -9.06 -41.24
C SER A 554 10.85 -9.98 -42.11
N ARG A 555 10.91 -9.83 -43.44
CA ARG A 555 10.26 -10.74 -44.38
C ARG A 555 10.92 -12.12 -44.32
N GLN A 556 10.12 -13.17 -44.21
CA GLN A 556 10.54 -14.58 -44.18
C GLN A 556 10.53 -15.19 -45.60
N ALA A 557 11.10 -16.37 -45.76
CA ALA A 557 11.23 -17.04 -47.06
C ALA A 557 9.87 -17.47 -47.67
N ASP A 558 8.88 -17.78 -46.83
CA ASP A 558 7.49 -18.09 -47.22
C ASP A 558 6.68 -16.84 -47.61
N GLY A 559 7.25 -15.65 -47.48
CA GLY A 559 6.61 -14.36 -47.76
C GLY A 559 5.84 -13.75 -46.60
N SER A 560 5.76 -14.42 -45.44
CA SER A 560 5.28 -13.83 -44.18
C SER A 560 6.26 -12.78 -43.65
N TYR A 561 5.87 -12.04 -42.62
CA TYR A 561 6.75 -11.11 -41.90
C TYR A 561 6.77 -11.47 -40.42
N LYS A 562 7.94 -11.33 -39.76
CA LYS A 562 8.10 -11.68 -38.34
C LYS A 562 8.91 -10.64 -37.57
N TYR A 563 8.50 -10.37 -36.33
CA TYR A 563 9.33 -9.69 -35.33
C TYR A 563 9.29 -10.40 -33.98
N THR A 564 10.43 -10.48 -33.28
CA THR A 564 10.55 -11.09 -31.95
C THR A 564 10.60 -10.02 -30.86
N VAL A 565 9.47 -9.80 -30.18
CA VAL A 565 9.35 -8.85 -29.05
C VAL A 565 10.07 -9.40 -27.83
N LYS A 566 10.73 -8.54 -27.04
CA LYS A 566 11.41 -8.92 -25.80
C LYS A 566 10.95 -8.06 -24.62
N LYS A 567 10.63 -8.69 -23.48
CA LYS A 567 10.27 -7.96 -22.24
C LYS A 567 11.34 -6.97 -21.79
N THR A 568 12.61 -7.25 -22.09
CA THR A 568 13.75 -6.37 -21.77
C THR A 568 13.66 -5.00 -22.42
N GLU A 569 13.02 -4.91 -23.60
CA GLU A 569 12.81 -3.64 -24.32
C GLU A 569 11.71 -2.83 -23.61
N HIS A 570 10.67 -3.50 -23.10
CA HIS A 570 9.62 -2.94 -22.25
C HIS A 570 9.92 -3.12 -20.74
N LYS A 571 11.15 -2.79 -20.32
CA LYS A 571 11.58 -2.67 -18.90
C LYS A 571 11.42 -3.93 -18.01
N ASN A 572 11.18 -5.10 -18.60
CA ASN A 572 10.85 -6.38 -17.96
C ASN A 572 9.48 -6.46 -17.28
N GLU A 573 8.50 -5.68 -17.74
CA GLU A 573 7.10 -5.81 -17.35
C GLU A 573 6.55 -7.24 -17.64
N ILE A 574 5.47 -7.61 -16.97
CA ILE A 574 4.79 -8.91 -17.11
C ILE A 574 3.29 -8.71 -17.33
N GLY A 575 2.63 -9.70 -17.94
CA GLY A 575 1.22 -9.63 -18.33
C GLY A 575 1.04 -9.39 -19.83
N ALA A 576 0.00 -8.65 -20.21
CA ALA A 576 -0.41 -8.49 -21.60
C ALA A 576 0.42 -7.45 -22.35
N TYR A 577 1.05 -7.88 -23.44
CA TYR A 577 1.71 -7.06 -24.44
C TYR A 577 0.77 -6.94 -25.66
N ILE A 578 0.51 -5.72 -26.10
CA ILE A 578 -0.36 -5.41 -27.24
C ILE A 578 0.54 -5.05 -28.42
N SER A 579 0.46 -5.82 -29.50
CA SER A 579 1.20 -5.59 -30.74
C SER A 579 0.22 -5.21 -31.85
N HIS A 580 0.33 -3.98 -32.35
CA HIS A 580 -0.35 -3.54 -33.56
C HIS A 580 0.51 -3.83 -34.80
N VAL A 581 -0.12 -3.95 -35.98
CA VAL A 581 0.56 -4.17 -37.26
C VAL A 581 0.13 -3.12 -38.28
N TYR A 582 1.11 -2.46 -38.89
CA TYR A 582 0.91 -1.51 -39.99
C TYR A 582 1.75 -1.89 -41.21
N TYR A 583 1.15 -1.80 -42.39
CA TYR A 583 1.87 -1.78 -43.67
C TYR A 583 2.21 -0.35 -44.05
N GLN A 584 3.45 -0.07 -44.42
CA GLN A 584 3.87 1.22 -44.98
C GLN A 584 4.12 1.05 -46.48
N GLY A 585 3.45 1.87 -47.30
CA GLY A 585 3.73 1.97 -48.74
C GLY A 585 4.96 2.83 -49.02
N LYS A 586 5.44 2.81 -50.28
CA LYS A 586 6.53 3.70 -50.75
C LYS A 586 6.16 5.19 -50.78
N ASP A 587 4.88 5.52 -50.61
CA ASP A 587 4.36 6.87 -50.35
C ASP A 587 4.52 7.31 -48.87
N GLY A 588 5.10 6.45 -48.02
CA GLY A 588 5.22 6.67 -46.57
C GLY A 588 3.92 6.43 -45.80
N LYS A 589 2.81 6.10 -46.46
CA LYS A 589 1.49 6.00 -45.84
C LYS A 589 1.35 4.69 -45.08
N ARG A 590 1.00 4.79 -43.79
CA ARG A 590 0.78 3.64 -42.90
C ARG A 590 -0.69 3.22 -42.92
N THR A 591 -0.94 1.96 -43.25
CA THR A 591 -2.26 1.32 -43.22
C THR A 591 -2.29 0.31 -42.09
N PHE A 592 -3.24 0.43 -41.16
CA PHE A 592 -3.44 -0.53 -40.08
C PHE A 592 -4.04 -1.84 -40.64
N ILE A 593 -3.45 -2.98 -40.23
CA ILE A 593 -3.81 -4.31 -40.76
C ILE A 593 -4.50 -5.16 -39.70
N GLY A 594 -4.02 -5.10 -38.45
CA GLY A 594 -4.57 -5.86 -37.34
C GLY A 594 -3.80 -5.62 -36.05
N SER A 595 -4.29 -6.20 -34.97
CA SER A 595 -3.62 -6.22 -33.67
C SER A 595 -3.65 -7.64 -33.10
N THR A 596 -2.77 -7.90 -32.15
CA THR A 596 -2.73 -9.13 -31.38
C THR A 596 -2.23 -8.84 -29.97
N THR A 597 -2.54 -9.73 -29.03
CA THR A 597 -2.11 -9.61 -27.63
C THR A 597 -1.38 -10.87 -27.22
N ALA A 598 -0.13 -10.74 -26.79
CA ALA A 598 0.63 -11.82 -26.18
C ALA A 598 0.64 -11.62 -24.66
N ASN A 599 0.16 -12.60 -23.90
CA ASN A 599 0.33 -12.57 -22.45
C ASN A 599 1.68 -13.21 -22.11
N ILE A 600 2.68 -12.42 -21.69
CA ILE A 600 3.94 -12.93 -21.16
C ILE A 600 3.68 -13.31 -19.69
N PRO A 601 3.70 -14.60 -19.32
CA PRO A 601 3.47 -15.00 -17.94
C PRO A 601 4.54 -14.40 -17.02
N ALA A 602 4.21 -14.24 -15.74
CA ALA A 602 5.25 -14.25 -14.73
C ALA A 602 6.10 -15.53 -14.93
N ALA A 603 7.42 -15.38 -15.01
CA ALA A 603 8.30 -16.54 -15.15
C ALA A 603 8.01 -17.51 -13.97
N PRO A 604 8.00 -18.84 -14.20
CA PRO A 604 7.74 -19.80 -13.14
C PRO A 604 8.69 -19.52 -11.97
N THR A 605 8.13 -19.42 -10.76
CA THR A 605 8.80 -18.90 -9.57
C THR A 605 10.19 -19.54 -9.45
N PRO A 606 11.29 -18.76 -9.37
CA PRO A 606 12.63 -19.32 -9.37
C PRO A 606 12.72 -20.33 -8.23
N VAL A 607 12.96 -21.60 -8.58
CA VAL A 607 12.79 -22.74 -7.67
C VAL A 607 13.67 -22.51 -6.44
N LYS A 608 13.06 -22.10 -5.32
CA LYS A 608 13.81 -21.72 -4.12
C LYS A 608 14.67 -22.92 -3.71
N ALA A 609 15.96 -22.65 -3.47
CA ALA A 609 16.90 -23.70 -3.09
C ALA A 609 16.38 -24.43 -1.85
N SER A 610 16.20 -25.74 -1.96
CA SER A 610 15.61 -26.58 -0.91
C SER A 610 16.16 -27.99 -0.98
N GLY A 611 16.24 -28.63 0.19
CA GLY A 611 16.49 -30.05 0.33
C GLY A 611 16.07 -30.49 1.72
N LYS A 612 15.63 -31.73 1.85
CA LYS A 612 15.27 -32.32 3.12
C LYS A 612 16.54 -32.90 3.75
N VAL A 613 17.01 -32.27 4.81
CA VAL A 613 18.19 -32.71 5.57
C VAL A 613 17.75 -33.75 6.60
N THR A 614 18.39 -34.91 6.62
CA THR A 614 18.17 -35.97 7.61
C THR A 614 19.50 -36.54 8.11
N VAL A 615 19.45 -37.18 9.27
CA VAL A 615 20.54 -38.01 9.81
C VAL A 615 20.17 -39.47 9.63
N SER A 616 21.14 -40.31 9.23
CA SER A 616 21.02 -41.76 9.21
C SER A 616 22.34 -42.43 9.63
N ASN A 617 22.34 -43.76 9.73
CA ASN A 617 23.55 -44.57 9.95
C ASN A 617 24.40 -44.15 11.17
N ILE A 618 23.75 -43.69 12.25
CA ILE A 618 24.43 -43.37 13.51
C ILE A 618 25.02 -44.67 14.09
N ASN A 619 26.34 -44.76 14.10
CA ASN A 619 27.11 -45.89 14.60
C ASN A 619 27.93 -45.45 15.82
N ALA A 620 27.54 -45.91 17.01
CA ALA A 620 28.19 -45.55 18.27
C ALA A 620 29.65 -46.07 18.36
N ASN A 621 29.90 -47.27 17.82
CA ASN A 621 31.19 -47.95 17.91
C ASN A 621 32.26 -47.16 17.13
N THR A 622 32.01 -46.87 15.85
CA THR A 622 32.88 -46.00 15.04
C THR A 622 32.77 -44.53 15.43
N GLY A 623 31.64 -44.12 16.00
CA GLY A 623 31.32 -42.71 16.28
C GLY A 623 31.12 -41.92 15.00
N THR A 624 30.28 -42.42 14.10
CA THR A 624 30.02 -41.81 12.79
C THR A 624 28.53 -41.71 12.51
N TYR A 625 28.10 -40.73 11.73
CA TYR A 625 26.74 -40.66 11.19
C TYR A 625 26.73 -40.07 9.78
N ASP A 626 25.71 -40.41 9.00
CA ASP A 626 25.49 -39.83 7.68
C ASP A 626 24.53 -38.63 7.79
N VAL A 627 24.95 -37.48 7.24
CA VAL A 627 24.04 -36.39 6.87
C VAL A 627 23.61 -36.64 5.43
N VAL A 628 22.31 -36.85 5.21
CA VAL A 628 21.70 -37.06 3.90
C VAL A 628 20.85 -35.83 3.54
N ILE A 629 20.92 -35.42 2.28
CA ILE A 629 20.12 -34.32 1.73
C ILE A 629 19.32 -34.87 0.54
N SER A 630 18.04 -35.17 0.77
CA SER A 630 17.08 -35.58 -0.28
C SER A 630 16.32 -34.38 -0.85
N ASP A 631 15.47 -34.63 -1.85
CA ASP A 631 14.55 -33.63 -2.42
C ASP A 631 15.24 -32.35 -2.95
N VAL A 632 16.48 -32.53 -3.42
CA VAL A 632 17.42 -31.47 -3.81
C VAL A 632 16.90 -30.69 -5.01
N LYS A 633 16.53 -29.44 -4.76
CA LYS A 633 16.04 -28.47 -5.76
C LYS A 633 16.88 -27.20 -5.64
N SER A 634 17.34 -26.68 -6.78
CA SER A 634 18.17 -25.47 -6.84
C SER A 634 17.82 -24.68 -8.10
N PRO A 635 17.76 -23.33 -8.05
CA PRO A 635 17.47 -22.49 -9.22
C PRO A 635 18.69 -22.34 -10.14
N VAL A 636 19.88 -22.69 -9.65
CA VAL A 636 21.15 -22.70 -10.39
C VAL A 636 21.79 -24.08 -10.31
N ALA A 637 22.57 -24.46 -11.33
CA ALA A 637 23.35 -25.68 -11.28
C ALA A 637 24.30 -25.66 -10.08
N LEU A 638 24.28 -26.72 -9.27
CA LEU A 638 25.15 -26.84 -8.11
C LEU A 638 26.60 -27.04 -8.55
N ASP A 639 27.49 -26.34 -7.87
CA ASP A 639 28.93 -26.58 -7.87
C ASP A 639 29.25 -27.63 -6.80
N LYS A 640 28.82 -27.36 -5.55
CA LYS A 640 29.11 -28.15 -4.36
C LYS A 640 27.94 -28.12 -3.36
N VAL A 641 27.82 -29.15 -2.54
CA VAL A 641 26.97 -29.14 -1.33
C VAL A 641 27.90 -29.24 -0.13
N LEU A 642 27.82 -28.25 0.76
CA LEU A 642 28.69 -28.13 1.92
C LEU A 642 27.92 -28.47 3.20
N VAL A 643 28.56 -29.24 4.08
CA VAL A 643 28.02 -29.70 5.36
C VAL A 643 28.96 -29.28 6.50
N PRO A 644 29.02 -27.98 6.86
CA PRO A 644 29.67 -27.54 8.09
C PRO A 644 29.06 -28.23 9.31
N THR A 645 29.91 -28.83 10.13
CA THR A 645 29.52 -29.54 11.36
C THR A 645 30.39 -29.08 12.53
N TRP A 646 29.83 -29.08 13.74
CA TRP A 646 30.51 -28.74 15.01
C TRP A 646 29.83 -29.45 16.18
N THR A 647 30.41 -29.39 17.39
CA THR A 647 29.85 -30.01 18.60
C THR A 647 29.18 -28.98 19.52
N SER A 648 28.10 -29.37 20.21
CA SER A 648 27.40 -28.50 21.17
C SER A 648 28.32 -27.98 22.28
N ASN A 649 29.35 -28.76 22.62
CA ASN A 649 30.25 -28.51 23.74
C ASN A 649 31.39 -27.51 23.41
N LYS A 650 31.60 -27.22 22.12
CA LYS A 650 32.60 -26.25 21.62
C LYS A 650 31.98 -25.08 20.86
N GLY A 651 30.67 -25.08 20.64
CA GLY A 651 30.04 -24.10 19.74
C GLY A 651 30.68 -24.19 18.35
N GLN A 652 30.89 -23.06 17.68
CA GLN A 652 31.51 -23.07 16.35
C GLN A 652 33.06 -23.13 16.40
N ASP A 653 33.69 -23.26 17.57
CA ASP A 653 35.16 -23.27 17.71
C ASP A 653 35.80 -24.61 17.27
N ASP A 654 35.00 -25.66 17.05
CA ASP A 654 35.42 -26.91 16.41
C ASP A 654 34.77 -27.14 15.04
N ILE A 655 34.32 -26.09 14.35
CA ILE A 655 33.62 -26.21 13.07
C ILE A 655 34.52 -26.74 11.93
N ILE A 656 34.06 -27.80 11.27
CA ILE A 656 34.73 -28.40 10.11
C ILE A 656 33.78 -28.37 8.91
N TRP A 657 34.28 -27.86 7.78
CA TRP A 657 33.52 -27.72 6.53
C TRP A 657 33.77 -28.91 5.60
N HIS A 658 32.77 -29.79 5.51
CA HIS A 658 32.82 -30.97 4.64
C HIS A 658 32.09 -30.74 3.32
N GLU A 659 32.47 -31.48 2.27
CA GLU A 659 31.78 -31.49 0.98
C GLU A 659 31.04 -32.82 0.80
N ALA A 660 29.71 -32.75 0.60
CA ALA A 660 28.87 -33.93 0.45
C ALA A 660 28.96 -34.51 -0.97
N SER A 661 29.12 -35.83 -1.06
CA SER A 661 29.17 -36.56 -2.33
C SER A 661 27.76 -36.77 -2.88
N ARG A 662 27.56 -36.48 -4.17
CA ARG A 662 26.29 -36.76 -4.86
C ARG A 662 26.11 -38.28 -5.03
N GLN A 663 24.94 -38.78 -4.66
CA GLN A 663 24.55 -40.19 -4.76
C GLN A 663 23.86 -40.47 -6.12
N ALA A 664 23.66 -41.75 -6.44
CA ALA A 664 23.07 -42.18 -7.72
C ALA A 664 21.59 -41.76 -7.88
N ASP A 665 20.83 -41.71 -6.78
CA ASP A 665 19.45 -41.23 -6.73
C ASP A 665 19.31 -39.69 -6.85
N GLY A 666 20.44 -38.97 -6.87
CA GLY A 666 20.49 -37.50 -6.92
C GLY A 666 20.47 -36.80 -5.56
N SER A 667 20.37 -37.53 -4.45
CA SER A 667 20.65 -37.01 -3.11
C SER A 667 22.13 -36.66 -2.93
N TYR A 668 22.47 -35.99 -1.84
CA TYR A 668 23.86 -35.76 -1.42
C TYR A 668 24.08 -36.33 -0.03
N LYS A 669 25.28 -36.86 0.25
CA LYS A 669 25.62 -37.48 1.54
C LYS A 669 27.03 -37.11 2.01
N TYR A 670 27.18 -36.85 3.31
CA TYR A 670 28.49 -36.84 3.98
C TYR A 670 28.46 -37.68 5.25
N THR A 671 29.55 -38.40 5.54
CA THR A 671 29.71 -39.21 6.76
C THR A 671 30.62 -38.48 7.76
N VAL A 672 30.02 -37.82 8.75
CA VAL A 672 30.71 -37.14 9.86
C VAL A 672 31.34 -38.18 10.78
N LYS A 673 32.55 -37.90 11.30
CA LYS A 673 33.26 -38.79 12.23
C LYS A 673 33.70 -38.04 13.48
N LYS A 674 33.49 -38.62 14.67
CA LYS A 674 33.98 -38.05 15.94
C LYS A 674 35.48 -37.81 15.94
N THR A 675 36.26 -38.60 15.20
CA THR A 675 37.72 -38.45 15.06
C THR A 675 38.14 -37.10 14.47
N GLU A 676 37.28 -36.48 13.64
CA GLU A 676 37.52 -35.16 13.06
C GLU A 676 37.26 -34.08 14.14
N HIS A 677 36.24 -34.29 14.98
CA HIS A 677 35.89 -33.49 16.15
C HIS A 677 36.54 -34.01 17.46
N LYS A 678 37.85 -34.28 17.41
CA LYS A 678 38.70 -34.62 18.60
C LYS A 678 38.22 -35.82 19.45
N ASN A 679 37.35 -36.67 18.91
CA ASN A 679 36.64 -37.78 19.55
C ASN A 679 35.56 -37.38 20.59
N GLU A 680 35.04 -36.15 20.54
CA GLU A 680 34.02 -35.69 21.47
C GLU A 680 32.68 -36.44 21.30
N THR A 681 31.96 -36.63 22.41
CA THR A 681 30.68 -37.36 22.48
C THR A 681 29.55 -36.43 22.92
N GLY A 682 28.33 -36.69 22.44
CA GLY A 682 27.17 -35.83 22.66
C GLY A 682 26.59 -35.31 21.35
N THR A 683 25.96 -34.14 21.39
CA THR A 683 25.24 -33.56 20.25
C THR A 683 26.16 -32.85 19.27
N TYR A 684 26.16 -33.34 18.03
CA TYR A 684 26.74 -32.68 16.87
C TYR A 684 25.65 -31.89 16.16
N ILE A 685 26.02 -30.72 15.63
CA ILE A 685 25.15 -29.82 14.87
C ILE A 685 25.73 -29.73 13.46
N SER A 686 24.94 -30.13 12.45
CA SER A 686 25.32 -30.07 11.04
C SER A 686 24.41 -29.12 10.28
N HIS A 687 24.98 -28.08 9.67
CA HIS A 687 24.30 -27.17 8.76
C HIS A 687 24.53 -27.61 7.31
N VAL A 688 23.62 -27.25 6.40
CA VAL A 688 23.71 -27.56 4.96
C VAL A 688 23.64 -26.28 4.12
N TYR A 689 24.60 -26.12 3.21
CA TYR A 689 24.66 -25.04 2.24
C TYR A 689 24.81 -25.58 0.82
N TYR A 690 24.05 -25.03 -0.13
CA TYR A 690 24.26 -25.24 -1.56
C TYR A 690 25.15 -24.13 -2.12
N LYS A 691 26.25 -24.50 -2.77
CA LYS A 691 27.07 -23.57 -3.54
C LYS A 691 26.71 -23.71 -5.02
N GLY A 692 26.20 -22.65 -5.63
CA GLY A 692 25.91 -22.60 -7.06
C GLY A 692 27.16 -22.39 -7.91
N LYS A 693 27.08 -22.73 -9.20
CA LYS A 693 28.13 -22.39 -10.20
C LYS A 693 28.22 -20.89 -10.51
N ASP A 694 27.32 -20.07 -9.96
CA ASP A 694 27.44 -18.62 -9.87
C ASP A 694 28.30 -18.15 -8.68
N GLY A 695 28.87 -19.09 -7.92
CA GLY A 695 29.75 -18.86 -6.78
C GLY A 695 29.02 -18.63 -5.45
N LYS A 696 27.69 -18.50 -5.43
CA LYS A 696 26.94 -18.13 -4.22
C LYS A 696 26.61 -19.34 -3.35
N SER A 697 26.77 -19.19 -2.03
CA SER A 697 26.34 -20.17 -1.02
C SER A 697 24.97 -19.80 -0.44
N THR A 698 24.03 -20.75 -0.43
CA THR A 698 22.67 -20.61 0.09
C THR A 698 22.43 -21.61 1.22
N PHE A 699 21.99 -21.16 2.39
CA PHE A 699 21.61 -22.06 3.49
C PHE A 699 20.30 -22.81 3.18
N ILE A 700 20.27 -24.10 3.48
CA ILE A 700 19.17 -25.01 3.14
C ILE A 700 18.45 -25.54 4.38
N GLY A 701 19.20 -25.82 5.45
CA GLY A 701 18.66 -26.34 6.69
C GLY A 701 19.76 -26.83 7.64
N SER A 702 19.35 -27.21 8.84
CA SER A 702 20.22 -27.72 9.89
C SER A 702 19.65 -29.03 10.46
N THR A 703 20.52 -29.87 11.00
CA THR A 703 20.14 -31.10 11.69
C THR A 703 21.10 -31.37 12.85
N THR A 704 20.72 -32.28 13.75
CA THR A 704 21.51 -32.64 14.94
C THR A 704 21.59 -34.14 15.10
N ALA A 705 22.78 -34.65 15.40
CA ALA A 705 23.02 -36.06 15.69
C ALA A 705 23.65 -36.19 17.08
N ASN A 706 23.02 -36.95 17.97
CA ASN A 706 23.68 -37.34 19.22
C ASN A 706 24.55 -38.58 18.95
N ILE A 707 25.87 -38.45 19.09
CA ILE A 707 26.78 -39.60 19.11
C ILE A 707 26.94 -40.02 20.57
N PRO A 708 26.28 -41.10 21.03
CA PRO A 708 26.45 -41.59 22.39
C PRO A 708 27.87 -42.10 22.60
N ALA A 709 28.33 -42.07 23.86
CA ALA A 709 29.49 -42.84 24.26
C ALA A 709 29.26 -44.32 23.90
N ALA A 710 30.26 -44.98 23.31
CA ALA A 710 30.08 -46.33 22.76
C ALA A 710 29.71 -47.32 23.88
N PRO A 711 28.65 -48.13 23.71
CA PRO A 711 28.31 -49.17 24.68
C PRO A 711 29.44 -50.19 24.75
N ALA A 712 29.81 -50.62 25.95
CA ALA A 712 30.87 -51.60 26.15
C ALA A 712 30.45 -52.97 25.58
N GLN A 713 30.90 -53.27 24.35
CA GLN A 713 30.56 -54.50 23.66
C GLN A 713 31.32 -55.67 24.30
N SER A 714 30.63 -56.43 25.15
CA SER A 714 31.18 -57.59 25.86
C SER A 714 31.57 -58.72 24.90
N THR A 715 32.87 -58.94 24.73
CA THR A 715 33.44 -60.20 24.26
C THR A 715 33.84 -61.04 25.48
N ILE A 716 33.25 -62.22 25.63
CA ILE A 716 33.55 -63.11 26.75
C ILE A 716 34.90 -63.82 26.49
N SER A 717 35.94 -63.35 27.15
CA SER A 717 37.21 -64.06 27.33
C SER A 717 37.87 -63.61 28.63
N ASP A 718 38.05 -64.55 29.56
CA ASP A 718 38.76 -64.47 30.83
C ASP A 718 38.35 -63.37 31.83
N LYS A 719 37.77 -63.83 32.94
CA LYS A 719 37.14 -63.01 33.97
C LYS A 719 38.17 -62.22 34.79
N LEU A 720 38.30 -60.94 34.49
CA LEU A 720 38.86 -59.95 35.41
C LEU A 720 38.11 -59.98 36.76
N SER A 721 38.84 -59.94 37.87
CA SER A 721 38.27 -59.96 39.20
C SER A 721 39.03 -59.05 40.17
N GLY A 722 38.31 -58.59 41.18
CA GLY A 722 38.82 -57.92 42.37
C GLY A 722 37.68 -57.78 43.38
N THR A 723 37.90 -58.15 44.64
CA THR A 723 36.90 -58.07 45.71
C THR A 723 37.30 -56.95 46.66
N ILE A 724 36.48 -55.91 46.74
CA ILE A 724 36.74 -54.74 47.59
C ILE A 724 36.10 -54.98 48.96
N THR A 725 36.88 -54.84 50.03
CA THR A 725 36.42 -54.87 51.42
C THR A 725 36.93 -53.64 52.17
N VAL A 726 36.18 -53.22 53.19
CA VAL A 726 36.61 -52.18 54.12
C VAL A 726 36.79 -52.81 55.50
N SER A 727 37.91 -52.51 56.16
CA SER A 727 38.29 -53.05 57.46
C SER A 727 38.99 -51.98 58.31
N ASN A 728 39.35 -52.34 59.56
CA ASN A 728 40.14 -51.50 60.47
C ASN A 728 39.59 -50.07 60.63
N ILE A 729 38.27 -49.94 60.72
CA ILE A 729 37.58 -48.66 60.93
C ILE A 729 37.88 -48.17 62.36
N ASN A 730 38.77 -47.20 62.49
CA ASN A 730 39.16 -46.60 63.75
C ASN A 730 38.44 -45.25 63.93
N ALA A 731 37.54 -45.17 64.91
CA ALA A 731 36.74 -43.98 65.18
C ALA A 731 37.56 -42.82 65.78
N GLU A 732 38.53 -43.13 66.66
CA GLU A 732 39.33 -42.16 67.41
C GLU A 732 40.19 -41.32 66.45
N ASN A 733 41.08 -41.97 65.70
CA ASN A 733 41.91 -41.31 64.69
C ASN A 733 41.15 -41.04 63.38
N GLY A 734 39.99 -41.66 63.18
CA GLY A 734 39.13 -41.47 62.01
C GLY A 734 39.75 -41.99 60.72
N SER A 735 40.14 -43.26 60.69
CA SER A 735 40.71 -43.91 59.51
C SER A 735 40.06 -45.26 59.23
N PHE A 736 40.20 -45.74 58.00
CA PHE A 736 39.78 -47.09 57.59
C PHE A 736 40.72 -47.63 56.52
N VAL A 737 40.77 -48.96 56.38
CA VAL A 737 41.55 -49.64 55.36
C VAL A 737 40.63 -50.17 54.26
N VAL A 738 40.93 -49.84 53.00
CA VAL A 738 40.34 -50.47 51.83
C VAL A 738 41.29 -51.58 51.39
N LYS A 739 40.84 -52.85 51.49
CA LYS A 739 41.59 -54.04 51.01
C LYS A 739 40.93 -54.58 49.75
N ILE A 740 41.75 -54.89 48.75
CA ILE A 740 41.32 -55.40 47.45
C ILE A 740 41.98 -56.77 47.24
N THR A 741 41.20 -57.83 47.34
CA THR A 741 41.65 -59.23 47.15
C THR A 741 41.25 -59.77 45.77
N ASN A 742 41.71 -60.98 45.41
CA ASN A 742 41.35 -61.67 44.16
C ASN A 742 41.67 -60.86 42.87
N VAL A 743 42.67 -59.98 42.90
CA VAL A 743 43.02 -59.07 41.80
C VAL A 743 43.69 -59.82 40.66
N ALA A 744 42.95 -60.05 39.57
CA ALA A 744 43.43 -60.76 38.38
C ALA A 744 43.44 -59.84 37.15
N SER A 745 44.53 -59.85 36.38
CA SER A 745 44.67 -59.10 35.13
C SER A 745 45.64 -59.82 34.17
N PRO A 746 45.24 -60.14 32.92
CA PRO A 746 46.08 -60.90 31.98
C PRO A 746 47.45 -60.27 31.67
N ASN A 747 47.52 -58.94 31.64
CA ASN A 747 48.74 -58.19 31.30
C ASN A 747 49.57 -57.76 32.53
N GLY A 748 49.12 -58.15 33.74
CA GLY A 748 49.71 -57.75 35.00
C GLY A 748 49.36 -56.32 35.43
N VAL A 749 49.13 -56.16 36.74
CA VAL A 749 48.86 -54.87 37.37
C VAL A 749 50.17 -54.10 37.55
N LYS A 750 50.13 -52.79 37.26
CA LYS A 750 51.21 -51.82 37.53
C LYS A 750 51.00 -51.14 38.88
N SER A 751 49.77 -50.69 39.14
CA SER A 751 49.35 -50.09 40.41
C SER A 751 47.83 -50.24 40.60
N VAL A 752 47.35 -50.02 41.83
CA VAL A 752 45.91 -49.94 42.15
C VAL A 752 45.64 -48.57 42.73
N ILE A 753 44.69 -47.84 42.15
CA ILE A 753 44.38 -46.45 42.48
C ILE A 753 42.98 -46.39 43.08
N VAL A 754 42.87 -45.74 44.23
CA VAL A 754 41.68 -45.72 45.08
C VAL A 754 41.23 -44.27 45.31
N PRO A 755 40.56 -43.62 44.33
CA PRO A 755 39.83 -42.38 44.58
C PRO A 755 38.78 -42.56 45.69
N THR A 756 38.88 -41.71 46.71
CA THR A 756 37.91 -41.61 47.80
C THR A 756 37.45 -40.16 47.95
N TRP A 757 36.19 -39.94 48.32
CA TRP A 757 35.65 -38.62 48.63
C TRP A 757 34.50 -38.72 49.65
N THR A 758 34.13 -37.60 50.27
CA THR A 758 33.01 -37.54 51.21
C THR A 758 31.69 -37.20 50.51
N GLU A 759 30.60 -37.88 50.88
CA GLU A 759 29.28 -37.72 50.25
C GLU A 759 28.75 -36.27 50.34
N ASN A 760 29.09 -35.58 51.44
CA ASN A 760 28.72 -34.17 51.68
C ASN A 760 29.48 -33.15 50.81
N LYS A 761 30.58 -33.54 50.15
CA LYS A 761 31.40 -32.65 49.31
C LYS A 761 31.48 -33.09 47.85
N SER A 762 31.04 -34.31 47.53
CA SER A 762 31.21 -34.89 46.21
C SER A 762 32.69 -34.85 45.77
N VAL A 763 32.96 -34.65 44.49
CA VAL A 763 34.31 -34.62 43.91
C VAL A 763 35.21 -33.48 44.40
N ASP A 764 34.69 -32.44 45.08
CA ASP A 764 35.48 -31.31 45.61
C ASP A 764 36.35 -31.70 46.83
N ASP A 765 36.19 -32.93 47.31
CA ASP A 765 36.97 -33.55 48.38
C ASP A 765 37.57 -34.90 47.95
N ILE A 766 37.78 -35.08 46.64
CA ILE A 766 38.40 -36.30 46.11
C ILE A 766 39.90 -36.32 46.37
N VAL A 767 40.37 -37.42 46.97
CA VAL A 767 41.78 -37.74 47.14
C VAL A 767 42.04 -39.07 46.44
N PHE A 768 43.13 -39.13 45.67
CA PHE A 768 43.55 -40.34 44.96
C PHE A 768 44.73 -40.97 45.69
N HIS A 769 44.49 -42.11 46.33
CA HIS A 769 45.54 -42.88 46.98
C HIS A 769 46.00 -44.03 46.06
N GLU A 770 47.28 -44.42 46.13
CA GLU A 770 47.80 -45.62 45.47
C GLU A 770 47.95 -46.74 46.52
N ALA A 771 47.30 -47.88 46.28
CA ALA A 771 47.24 -48.99 47.23
C ALA A 771 48.49 -49.87 47.12
N VAL A 772 49.05 -50.22 48.29
CA VAL A 772 50.30 -50.97 48.41
C VAL A 772 50.02 -52.46 48.27
N ARG A 773 50.75 -53.13 47.38
CA ARG A 773 50.65 -54.58 47.17
C ARG A 773 51.20 -55.34 48.38
N GLN A 774 50.39 -56.22 48.94
CA GLN A 774 50.72 -57.06 50.08
C GLN A 774 51.38 -58.38 49.65
N SER A 775 51.95 -59.11 50.61
CA SER A 775 52.61 -60.41 50.39
C SER A 775 51.62 -61.52 49.98
N ASP A 776 50.37 -61.44 50.44
CA ASP A 776 49.26 -62.31 50.03
C ASP A 776 48.75 -62.05 48.58
N GLY A 777 49.29 -61.02 47.91
CA GLY A 777 48.91 -60.61 46.56
C GLY A 777 47.71 -59.67 46.48
N SER A 778 47.08 -59.33 47.61
CA SER A 778 46.09 -58.26 47.70
C SER A 778 46.74 -56.87 47.63
N TYR A 779 45.91 -55.83 47.58
CA TYR A 779 46.33 -54.44 47.69
C TYR A 779 45.59 -53.78 48.85
N GLU A 780 46.28 -52.95 49.63
CA GLU A 780 45.70 -52.24 50.78
C GLU A 780 46.05 -50.77 50.78
N VAL A 781 45.12 -49.94 51.24
CA VAL A 781 45.35 -48.51 51.48
C VAL A 781 44.58 -48.03 52.70
N THR A 782 45.22 -47.20 53.53
CA THR A 782 44.58 -46.53 54.66
C THR A 782 44.13 -45.14 54.24
N ILE A 783 42.85 -44.85 54.38
CA ILE A 783 42.26 -43.52 54.18
C ILE A 783 42.07 -42.86 55.55
N LYS A 784 42.39 -41.57 55.69
CA LYS A 784 42.20 -40.83 56.96
C LYS A 784 41.32 -39.61 56.78
N LYS A 785 40.45 -39.32 57.77
CA LYS A 785 39.63 -38.09 57.79
C LYS A 785 40.46 -36.83 57.64
N SER A 786 41.70 -36.81 58.14
CA SER A 786 42.63 -35.68 58.01
C SER A 786 43.01 -35.34 56.56
N GLU A 787 42.99 -36.32 55.65
CA GLU A 787 43.22 -36.13 54.22
C GLU A 787 41.96 -35.52 53.54
N HIS A 788 40.79 -35.78 54.12
CA HIS A 788 39.46 -35.28 53.75
C HIS A 788 38.97 -34.16 54.69
N LYS A 789 39.87 -33.22 55.01
CA LYS A 789 39.59 -31.99 55.80
C LYS A 789 38.97 -32.21 57.21
N ASN A 790 39.06 -33.44 57.75
CA ASN A 790 38.42 -33.97 58.96
C ASN A 790 36.89 -34.12 58.89
N GLU A 791 36.31 -34.20 57.70
CA GLU A 791 34.87 -34.37 57.49
C GLU A 791 34.34 -35.70 58.06
N THR A 792 33.14 -35.66 58.65
CA THR A 792 32.48 -36.81 59.29
C THR A 792 31.28 -37.32 58.48
N GLY A 793 30.97 -38.61 58.59
CA GLY A 793 29.86 -39.24 57.87
C GLY A 793 30.35 -40.24 56.83
N LYS A 794 29.68 -40.29 55.67
CA LYS A 794 29.86 -41.33 54.67
C LYS A 794 30.90 -40.96 53.61
N TYR A 795 31.89 -41.84 53.47
CA TYR A 795 32.95 -41.82 52.48
C TYR A 795 32.57 -42.78 51.35
N ILE A 796 32.69 -42.33 50.10
CA ILE A 796 32.51 -43.14 48.89
C ILE A 796 33.91 -43.39 48.32
N THR A 797 34.24 -44.66 48.09
CA THR A 797 35.56 -45.06 47.58
C THR A 797 35.40 -45.99 46.38
N THR A 798 36.14 -45.71 45.31
CA THR A 798 36.11 -46.45 44.06
C THR A 798 37.50 -46.98 43.75
N VAL A 799 37.59 -48.21 43.23
CA VAL A 799 38.85 -48.87 42.92
C VAL A 799 39.03 -48.97 41.41
N TYR A 800 40.20 -48.56 40.94
CA TYR A 800 40.70 -48.83 39.59
C TYR A 800 42.04 -49.57 39.71
N TYR A 801 42.32 -50.54 38.85
CA TYR A 801 43.71 -50.97 38.62
C TYR A 801 44.27 -50.26 37.38
N GLN A 802 45.56 -50.00 37.35
CA GLN A 802 46.29 -49.59 36.15
C GLN A 802 47.11 -50.77 35.63
N GLY A 803 46.93 -51.13 34.36
CA GLY A 803 47.72 -52.16 33.70
C GLY A 803 49.15 -51.69 33.39
N LYS A 804 50.04 -52.63 33.04
CA LYS A 804 51.40 -52.29 32.56
C LYS A 804 51.41 -51.48 31.26
N ASP A 805 50.35 -51.57 30.48
CA ASP A 805 50.05 -50.74 29.31
C ASP A 805 49.65 -49.28 29.65
N GLY A 806 49.40 -48.98 30.92
CA GLY A 806 48.95 -47.66 31.39
C GLY A 806 47.44 -47.47 31.37
N ASN A 807 46.65 -48.42 30.88
CA ASN A 807 45.18 -48.32 30.89
C ASN A 807 44.64 -48.48 32.32
N ARG A 808 43.64 -47.67 32.69
CA ARG A 808 42.94 -47.75 33.98
C ARG A 808 41.60 -48.46 33.82
N THR A 809 41.37 -49.51 34.58
CA THR A 809 40.13 -50.31 34.53
C THR A 809 39.42 -50.23 35.88
N PHE A 810 38.12 -49.91 35.85
CA PHE A 810 37.24 -49.88 37.02
C PHE A 810 37.04 -51.29 37.59
N VAL A 811 37.13 -51.44 38.91
CA VAL A 811 36.92 -52.71 39.64
C VAL A 811 35.59 -52.70 40.38
N GLY A 812 35.23 -51.56 40.99
CA GLY A 812 34.01 -51.42 41.77
C GLY A 812 34.03 -50.20 42.69
N THR A 813 32.90 -49.94 43.34
CA THR A 813 32.70 -48.86 44.32
C THR A 813 32.14 -49.45 45.61
N THR A 814 32.57 -48.93 46.76
CA THR A 814 31.99 -49.22 48.07
C THR A 814 31.89 -47.93 48.89
N ASN A 815 31.28 -48.00 50.07
CA ASN A 815 31.15 -46.86 50.98
C ASN A 815 31.30 -47.29 52.44
N VAL A 816 31.70 -46.36 53.29
CA VAL A 816 31.90 -46.56 54.73
C VAL A 816 31.54 -45.28 55.49
N THR A 817 30.94 -45.41 56.67
CA THR A 817 30.59 -44.28 57.53
C THR A 817 31.53 -44.23 58.73
N LEU A 818 32.24 -43.12 58.92
CA LEU A 818 32.97 -42.85 60.15
C LEU A 818 32.01 -42.22 61.19
N PRO A 819 31.86 -42.81 62.39
CA PRO A 819 31.02 -42.25 63.44
C PRO A 819 31.61 -40.94 63.99
N ALA A 820 30.74 -40.05 64.46
CA ALA A 820 31.17 -38.84 65.16
C ALA A 820 31.75 -39.20 66.55
N SER A 821 32.84 -38.53 66.94
CA SER A 821 33.38 -38.60 68.29
C SER A 821 32.77 -37.49 69.13
N GLU A 822 32.13 -37.85 70.25
CA GLU A 822 31.54 -36.88 71.17
C GLU A 822 32.61 -36.18 72.01
N THR A 823 32.59 -34.85 72.06
CA THR A 823 32.28 -34.06 73.29
C THR A 823 32.59 -32.57 73.12
N VAL A 824 32.11 -31.78 74.10
CA VAL A 824 32.43 -30.37 74.38
C VAL A 824 31.81 -29.33 73.44
N GLU A 825 30.68 -28.78 73.88
CA GLU A 825 30.18 -27.50 73.39
C GLU A 825 31.17 -26.37 73.70
N LYS A 826 31.30 -25.42 72.76
CA LYS A 826 31.81 -24.08 73.07
C LYS A 826 30.97 -23.05 72.33
N SER A 827 30.29 -22.20 73.09
CA SER A 827 29.32 -21.24 72.57
C SER A 827 30.00 -20.19 71.67
N THR A 828 29.73 -20.32 70.37
CA THR A 828 29.86 -19.25 69.40
C THR A 828 28.46 -18.95 68.89
N GLU A 829 27.96 -17.72 69.07
CA GLU A 829 26.74 -17.31 68.36
C GLU A 829 27.08 -17.23 66.87
N LYS A 830 26.77 -18.31 66.14
CA LYS A 830 26.83 -18.34 64.68
C LYS A 830 25.84 -17.35 64.12
N ALA A 831 26.16 -16.73 62.98
CA ALA A 831 25.20 -15.88 62.28
C ALA A 831 23.94 -16.68 61.96
N SER A 832 22.78 -16.12 62.33
CA SER A 832 21.49 -16.77 62.18
C SER A 832 20.43 -15.76 61.79
N GLY A 833 19.39 -16.24 61.12
CA GLY A 833 18.33 -15.40 60.58
C GLY A 833 17.27 -16.28 59.99
N LYS A 834 16.03 -16.05 60.41
CA LYS A 834 14.86 -16.79 59.95
C LYS A 834 14.43 -16.25 58.60
N VAL A 835 14.94 -16.90 57.56
CA VAL A 835 14.56 -16.69 56.17
C VAL A 835 13.17 -17.29 55.94
N THR A 836 12.27 -16.50 55.35
CA THR A 836 10.91 -16.90 55.03
C THR A 836 10.53 -16.40 53.63
N VAL A 837 9.58 -17.10 53.00
CA VAL A 837 8.94 -16.67 51.76
C VAL A 837 7.59 -16.06 52.09
N SER A 838 7.29 -14.90 51.52
CA SER A 838 6.00 -14.22 51.63
C SER A 838 5.56 -13.64 50.28
N ASN A 839 4.30 -13.20 50.19
CA ASN A 839 3.74 -12.53 49.00
C ASN A 839 3.99 -13.25 47.66
N VAL A 840 3.93 -14.59 47.66
CA VAL A 840 4.05 -15.40 46.44
C VAL A 840 2.88 -15.09 45.52
N ASN A 841 3.17 -14.38 44.43
CA ASN A 841 2.18 -13.93 43.47
C ASN A 841 2.52 -14.50 42.09
N SER A 842 1.87 -15.62 41.74
CA SER A 842 2.07 -16.31 40.46
C SER A 842 1.61 -15.49 39.24
N ASN A 843 0.79 -14.46 39.44
CA ASN A 843 0.29 -13.61 38.36
C ASN A 843 1.37 -12.59 37.94
N SER A 844 1.92 -11.82 38.88
CA SER A 844 3.10 -10.96 38.62
C SER A 844 4.38 -11.78 38.41
N GLY A 845 4.43 -13.01 38.94
CA GLY A 845 5.63 -13.84 38.93
C GLY A 845 6.68 -13.35 39.91
N THR A 846 6.26 -12.98 41.12
CA THR A 846 7.13 -12.41 42.16
C THR A 846 6.92 -13.09 43.50
N TYR A 847 7.96 -13.13 44.34
CA TYR A 847 7.84 -13.47 45.76
C TYR A 847 8.85 -12.68 46.59
N ASP A 848 8.54 -12.51 47.87
CA ASP A 848 9.40 -11.81 48.82
C ASP A 848 10.20 -12.81 49.65
N VAL A 849 11.53 -12.68 49.62
CA VAL A 849 12.44 -13.29 50.60
C VAL A 849 12.59 -12.31 51.75
N ALA A 850 12.11 -12.68 52.94
CA ALA A 850 12.17 -11.88 54.15
C ALA A 850 13.04 -12.57 55.20
N ILE A 851 14.00 -11.83 55.76
CA ILE A 851 14.98 -12.31 56.74
C ILE A 851 14.72 -11.60 58.07
N SER A 852 14.27 -12.37 59.05
CA SER A 852 13.90 -11.93 60.40
C SER A 852 14.82 -12.57 61.45
N GLU A 853 14.69 -12.19 62.73
CA GLU A 853 15.47 -12.77 63.84
C GLU A 853 17.00 -12.68 63.60
N VAL A 854 17.44 -11.57 62.98
CA VAL A 854 18.79 -11.36 62.46
C VAL A 854 19.83 -11.25 63.58
N LYS A 855 20.73 -12.24 63.66
CA LYS A 855 21.91 -12.25 64.52
C LYS A 855 23.18 -12.46 63.69
N SER A 856 24.26 -11.76 64.04
CA SER A 856 25.58 -11.99 63.45
C SER A 856 26.66 -11.61 64.46
N PRO A 857 27.72 -12.43 64.65
CA PRO A 857 28.85 -12.09 65.53
C PRO A 857 29.74 -10.98 64.95
N VAL A 858 29.59 -10.66 63.66
CA VAL A 858 30.24 -9.53 62.97
C VAL A 858 29.17 -8.59 62.44
N ALA A 859 29.40 -7.27 62.51
CA ALA A 859 28.50 -6.27 61.95
C ALA A 859 28.26 -6.52 60.45
N ILE A 860 27.00 -6.49 60.03
CA ILE A 860 26.59 -6.80 58.66
C ILE A 860 26.79 -5.57 57.78
N ASP A 861 27.61 -5.69 56.74
CA ASP A 861 27.75 -4.75 55.63
C ASP A 861 26.58 -4.92 54.66
N LYS A 862 26.32 -6.16 54.20
CA LYS A 862 25.28 -6.50 53.22
C LYS A 862 24.58 -7.81 53.55
N VAL A 863 23.29 -7.89 53.21
CA VAL A 863 22.55 -9.15 53.14
C VAL A 863 22.34 -9.49 51.67
N LEU A 864 22.94 -10.58 51.21
CA LEU A 864 22.90 -11.03 49.83
C LEU A 864 21.93 -12.19 49.68
N VAL A 865 21.11 -12.13 48.62
CA VAL A 865 20.10 -13.14 48.27
C VAL A 865 20.38 -13.65 46.85
N PRO A 866 21.34 -14.57 46.67
CA PRO A 866 21.48 -15.33 45.43
C PRO A 866 20.26 -16.23 45.22
N THR A 867 19.64 -16.10 44.05
CA THR A 867 18.49 -16.88 43.61
C THR A 867 18.78 -17.57 42.29
N TRP A 868 18.21 -18.75 42.05
CA TRP A 868 18.23 -19.44 40.76
C TRP A 868 16.99 -20.34 40.59
N THR A 869 16.80 -20.87 39.37
CA THR A 869 15.70 -21.81 39.06
C THR A 869 16.17 -23.26 39.12
N GLU A 870 15.37 -24.14 39.72
CA GLU A 870 15.74 -25.55 39.91
C GLU A 870 15.95 -26.30 38.59
N ASN A 871 15.27 -25.87 37.51
CA ASN A 871 15.41 -26.42 36.15
C ASN A 871 16.77 -26.11 35.49
N LYS A 872 17.44 -25.01 35.86
CA LYS A 872 18.71 -24.56 35.27
C LYS A 872 19.89 -24.65 36.23
N GLY A 873 19.65 -25.01 37.50
CA GLY A 873 20.68 -24.99 38.52
C GLY A 873 21.30 -23.60 38.68
N GLN A 874 22.59 -23.56 39.04
CA GLN A 874 23.29 -22.30 39.29
C GLN A 874 23.70 -21.55 38.01
N ASP A 875 23.43 -22.08 36.81
CA ASP A 875 23.70 -21.38 35.54
C ASP A 875 22.73 -20.19 35.30
N ASP A 876 21.63 -20.15 36.06
CA ASP A 876 20.61 -19.08 36.08
C ASP A 876 20.67 -18.28 37.40
N ILE A 877 21.84 -18.26 38.07
CA ILE A 877 22.02 -17.57 39.36
C ILE A 877 22.16 -16.06 39.24
N ILE A 878 21.39 -15.33 40.04
CA ILE A 878 21.42 -13.87 40.14
C ILE A 878 21.57 -13.47 41.60
N TRP A 879 22.55 -12.62 41.88
CA TRP A 879 22.87 -12.12 43.21
C TRP A 879 22.17 -10.79 43.46
N HIS A 880 21.26 -10.76 44.44
CA HIS A 880 20.53 -9.57 44.86
C HIS A 880 21.00 -9.07 46.23
N GLU A 881 20.80 -7.79 46.52
CA GLU A 881 21.05 -7.20 47.84
C GLU A 881 19.71 -6.87 48.51
N ALA A 882 19.49 -7.40 49.71
CA ALA A 882 18.24 -7.22 50.45
C ALA A 882 18.24 -5.89 51.21
N SER A 883 17.17 -5.12 51.06
CA SER A 883 17.00 -3.83 51.73
C SER A 883 16.63 -4.02 53.19
N ARG A 884 17.37 -3.36 54.10
CA ARG A 884 17.03 -3.30 55.52
C ARG A 884 15.73 -2.53 55.73
N GLN A 885 14.82 -3.10 56.50
CA GLN A 885 13.52 -2.52 56.85
C GLN A 885 13.59 -1.72 58.17
N PRO A 886 12.62 -0.83 58.46
CA PRO A 886 12.63 -0.03 59.70
C PRO A 886 12.56 -0.87 60.99
N ASP A 887 11.95 -2.05 60.94
CA ASP A 887 11.85 -3.00 62.05
C ASP A 887 13.15 -3.82 62.30
N GLY A 888 14.17 -3.63 61.47
CA GLY A 888 15.44 -4.35 61.54
C GLY A 888 15.50 -5.66 60.75
N THR A 889 14.40 -6.09 60.11
CA THR A 889 14.42 -7.19 59.14
C THR A 889 15.11 -6.77 57.83
N TYR A 890 15.39 -7.74 56.95
CA TYR A 890 15.87 -7.47 55.58
C TYR A 890 14.93 -8.13 54.58
N LYS A 891 14.77 -7.53 53.40
CA LYS A 891 13.82 -7.99 52.39
C LYS A 891 14.34 -7.82 50.95
N TYR A 892 14.11 -8.81 50.10
CA TYR A 892 14.22 -8.69 48.65
C TYR A 892 13.00 -9.30 47.94
N THR A 893 12.58 -8.70 46.81
CA THR A 893 11.49 -9.21 45.96
C THR A 893 12.07 -9.81 44.70
N VAL A 894 12.11 -11.15 44.62
CA VAL A 894 12.52 -11.92 43.45
C VAL A 894 11.46 -11.80 42.35
N LYS A 895 11.88 -11.65 41.09
CA LYS A 895 10.99 -11.47 39.94
C LYS A 895 11.37 -12.43 38.82
N LYS A 896 10.44 -13.25 38.34
CA LYS A 896 10.73 -14.31 37.35
C LYS A 896 11.37 -13.82 36.05
N PHE A 897 11.14 -12.57 35.63
CA PHE A 897 11.74 -12.04 34.40
C PHE A 897 13.26 -11.89 34.50
N GLU A 898 13.79 -11.74 35.72
CA GLU A 898 15.23 -11.69 35.99
C GLU A 898 15.82 -13.07 35.65
N HIS A 899 15.09 -14.14 36.02
CA HIS A 899 15.36 -15.54 35.67
C HIS A 899 14.63 -16.00 34.39
N ASN A 900 14.76 -15.22 33.31
CA ASN A 900 14.30 -15.60 31.96
C ASN A 900 12.79 -15.92 31.80
N ASN A 901 11.95 -15.60 32.80
CA ASN A 901 10.53 -15.99 32.93
C ASN A 901 10.26 -17.49 33.11
N GLU A 902 11.22 -18.24 33.66
CA GLU A 902 11.04 -19.66 34.03
C GLU A 902 9.84 -19.89 34.97
N ILE A 903 9.35 -21.13 34.99
CA ILE A 903 8.23 -21.57 35.83
C ILE A 903 8.62 -22.80 36.66
N GLY A 904 8.01 -22.93 37.84
CA GLY A 904 8.30 -24.00 38.79
C GLY A 904 9.04 -23.48 40.02
N LYS A 905 9.98 -24.27 40.53
CA LYS A 905 10.62 -24.03 41.83
C LYS A 905 11.89 -23.19 41.70
N TYR A 906 11.91 -22.10 42.46
CA TYR A 906 13.05 -21.22 42.65
C TYR A 906 13.72 -21.54 43.97
N VAL A 907 15.05 -21.43 44.01
CA VAL A 907 15.88 -21.60 45.21
C VAL A 907 16.54 -20.26 45.52
N SER A 908 16.30 -19.70 46.70
CA SER A 908 16.94 -18.49 47.19
C SER A 908 17.75 -18.81 48.45
N HIS A 909 19.06 -18.63 48.38
CA HIS A 909 19.94 -18.67 49.56
C HIS A 909 20.09 -17.26 50.15
N VAL A 910 20.50 -17.18 51.41
CA VAL A 910 20.79 -15.92 52.11
C VAL A 910 22.18 -16.00 52.73
N TYR A 911 22.99 -14.96 52.44
CA TYR A 911 24.32 -14.76 53.02
C TYR A 911 24.40 -13.40 53.70
N TYR A 912 25.03 -13.34 54.87
CA TYR A 912 25.49 -12.07 55.44
C TYR A 912 26.94 -11.85 55.05
N ARG A 913 27.24 -10.66 54.52
CA ARG A 913 28.59 -10.14 54.36
C ARG A 913 28.91 -9.30 55.59
N GLY A 914 29.94 -9.69 56.34
CA GLY A 914 30.46 -8.89 57.45
C GLY A 914 31.23 -7.67 56.96
N THR A 915 31.35 -6.64 57.80
CA THR A 915 32.22 -5.47 57.55
C THR A 915 33.72 -5.82 57.48
N ASP A 916 34.09 -7.01 57.97
CA ASP A 916 35.42 -7.62 57.82
C ASP A 916 35.63 -8.31 56.45
N GLY A 917 34.59 -8.37 55.61
CA GLY A 917 34.58 -9.07 54.33
C GLY A 917 34.24 -10.57 54.43
N SER A 918 34.00 -11.12 55.61
CA SER A 918 33.53 -12.49 55.78
C SER A 918 32.15 -12.69 55.11
N MET A 919 31.87 -13.90 54.63
CA MET A 919 30.59 -14.23 54.00
C MET A 919 30.02 -15.51 54.62
N THR A 920 28.96 -15.37 55.42
CA THR A 920 28.34 -16.47 56.16
C THR A 920 26.98 -16.81 55.58
N GLY A 921 26.76 -18.07 55.21
CA GLY A 921 25.44 -18.56 54.81
C GLY A 921 24.51 -18.71 56.02
N VAL A 922 23.29 -18.19 55.92
CA VAL A 922 22.37 -18.02 57.05
C VAL A 922 21.13 -18.91 56.94
N GLY A 923 20.68 -19.15 55.71
CA GLY A 923 19.54 -20.01 55.43
C GLY A 923 19.25 -20.07 53.93
N ALA A 924 18.31 -20.94 53.57
CA ALA A 924 17.80 -21.07 52.22
C ALA A 924 16.28 -21.30 52.26
N VAL A 925 15.58 -20.81 51.24
CA VAL A 925 14.15 -21.02 51.04
C VAL A 925 13.85 -21.32 49.59
N THR A 926 12.76 -22.05 49.35
CA THR A 926 12.30 -22.36 47.99
C THR A 926 10.88 -21.86 47.78
N ALA A 927 10.64 -21.18 46.67
CA ALA A 927 9.32 -20.67 46.29
C ALA A 927 8.90 -21.28 44.95
N GLU A 928 7.67 -21.77 44.85
CA GLU A 928 7.15 -22.33 43.60
C GLU A 928 6.32 -21.27 42.84
N LEU A 929 6.94 -20.61 41.87
CA LEU A 929 6.24 -19.76 40.91
C LEU A 929 5.61 -20.63 39.83
N LYS A 930 4.46 -21.22 40.17
CA LYS A 930 3.64 -22.01 39.25
C LYS A 930 3.33 -21.20 38.00
N GLY A 931 3.50 -21.82 36.84
CA GLY A 931 3.04 -21.26 35.57
C GLY A 931 1.53 -21.08 35.61
N SER A 932 1.07 -19.84 35.79
CA SER A 932 -0.36 -19.55 35.75
C SER A 932 -0.92 -19.95 34.38
N THR A 933 -2.03 -20.69 34.38
CA THR A 933 -2.79 -21.06 33.18
C THR A 933 -3.36 -19.84 32.44
N THR A 934 -3.19 -18.63 33.00
CA THR A 934 -3.18 -17.38 32.24
C THR A 934 -2.10 -16.45 32.83
N PRO A 935 -1.03 -16.10 32.06
CA PRO A 935 -0.13 -15.02 32.46
C PRO A 935 -0.93 -13.75 32.77
N ALA A 936 -0.43 -12.85 33.63
CA ALA A 936 -1.11 -11.57 33.90
C ALA A 936 -1.20 -10.73 32.61
N LYS A 937 -2.31 -10.90 31.89
CA LYS A 937 -2.54 -10.31 30.58
C LYS A 937 -2.55 -8.79 30.70
N ALA A 938 -2.00 -8.14 29.67
CA ALA A 938 -2.20 -6.72 29.44
C ALA A 938 -3.71 -6.42 29.48
N SER A 939 -4.12 -5.47 30.32
CA SER A 939 -5.53 -5.19 30.59
C SER A 939 -5.79 -3.69 30.66
N GLY A 940 -7.03 -3.32 30.38
CA GLY A 940 -7.50 -1.95 30.36
C GLY A 940 -8.99 -1.90 30.05
N THR A 941 -9.67 -0.90 30.60
CA THR A 941 -11.08 -0.64 30.30
C THR A 941 -11.16 0.18 29.02
N ILE A 942 -11.56 -0.46 27.93
CA ILE A 942 -11.72 0.17 26.61
C ILE A 942 -13.17 0.65 26.47
N SER A 943 -13.37 1.92 26.08
CA SER A 943 -14.69 2.47 25.78
C SER A 943 -14.66 3.35 24.53
N VAL A 944 -15.82 3.47 23.88
CA VAL A 944 -16.05 4.45 22.81
C VAL A 944 -16.80 5.65 23.40
N THR A 945 -16.35 6.85 23.04
CA THR A 945 -16.99 8.14 23.41
C THR A 945 -17.01 9.07 22.20
N ASN A 946 -17.67 10.23 22.32
CA ASN A 946 -17.64 11.31 21.32
C ASN A 946 -17.98 10.87 19.87
N ILE A 947 -18.93 9.94 19.71
CA ILE A 947 -19.43 9.50 18.40
C ILE A 947 -20.14 10.70 17.73
N ASN A 948 -19.49 11.30 16.76
CA ASN A 948 -19.96 12.47 16.03
C ASN A 948 -20.37 12.05 14.63
N SER A 949 -21.69 12.03 14.40
CA SER A 949 -22.29 11.60 13.14
C SER A 949 -22.24 12.67 12.03
N GLN A 950 -21.70 13.86 12.31
CA GLN A 950 -21.50 14.92 11.32
C GLN A 950 -20.07 14.96 10.78
N THR A 951 -19.07 14.67 11.61
CA THR A 951 -17.64 14.63 11.23
C THR A 951 -17.13 13.23 10.92
N GLY A 952 -17.91 12.17 11.23
CA GLY A 952 -17.50 10.79 11.02
C GLY A 952 -16.45 10.32 12.01
N SER A 953 -16.42 10.88 13.23
CA SER A 953 -15.40 10.58 14.22
C SER A 953 -15.95 9.88 15.45
N PHE A 954 -15.13 9.06 16.10
CA PHE A 954 -15.36 8.58 17.46
C PHE A 954 -14.04 8.46 18.22
N ASP A 955 -14.11 8.57 19.55
CA ASP A 955 -12.95 8.44 20.42
C ASP A 955 -12.89 7.04 21.05
N VAL A 956 -11.78 6.34 20.85
CA VAL A 956 -11.41 5.14 21.64
C VAL A 956 -10.61 5.60 22.85
N ILE A 957 -11.13 5.33 24.04
CA ILE A 957 -10.54 5.66 25.33
C ILE A 957 -10.12 4.37 26.04
N ILE A 958 -8.89 4.33 26.56
CA ILE A 958 -8.36 3.18 27.31
C ILE A 958 -7.95 3.65 28.71
N LYS A 959 -8.68 3.22 29.73
CA LYS A 959 -8.42 3.50 31.15
C LYS A 959 -7.94 2.24 31.89
N ASN A 960 -7.52 2.39 33.15
CA ASN A 960 -7.07 1.27 34.00
C ASN A 960 -5.95 0.44 33.35
N VAL A 961 -5.01 1.14 32.70
CA VAL A 961 -3.96 0.56 31.86
C VAL A 961 -2.95 -0.23 32.71
N TYR A 962 -2.95 -1.55 32.56
CA TYR A 962 -2.00 -2.46 33.18
C TYR A 962 -1.28 -3.29 32.13
N SER A 963 0.05 -3.33 32.20
CA SER A 963 0.90 -4.13 31.31
C SER A 963 1.93 -4.89 32.15
N PRO A 964 2.16 -6.19 31.91
CA PRO A 964 3.18 -6.95 32.63
C PRO A 964 4.62 -6.53 32.27
N VAL A 965 4.80 -5.79 31.17
CA VAL A 965 6.07 -5.19 30.74
C VAL A 965 5.90 -3.68 30.55
N ALA A 966 6.93 -2.90 30.85
CA ALA A 966 6.93 -1.45 30.67
C ALA A 966 6.54 -1.06 29.24
N LEU A 967 5.52 -0.19 29.10
CA LEU A 967 4.95 0.19 27.81
C LEU A 967 5.92 1.04 26.97
N ASP A 968 6.02 0.69 25.69
CA ASP A 968 6.50 1.53 24.59
C ASP A 968 5.32 2.32 24.01
N LYS A 969 4.29 1.61 23.52
CA LYS A 969 3.16 2.19 22.76
C LYS A 969 1.84 1.49 23.08
N VAL A 970 0.74 2.21 22.89
CA VAL A 970 -0.61 1.65 22.80
C VAL A 970 -1.06 1.77 21.35
N LEU A 971 -1.22 0.64 20.67
CA LEU A 971 -1.61 0.54 19.28
C LEU A 971 -3.09 0.15 19.18
N VAL A 972 -3.82 0.79 18.28
CA VAL A 972 -5.26 0.57 18.09
C VAL A 972 -5.54 0.39 16.59
N PRO A 973 -5.39 -0.82 16.04
CA PRO A 973 -5.90 -1.13 14.72
C PRO A 973 -7.42 -1.06 14.68
N THR A 974 -7.94 -0.30 13.71
CA THR A 974 -9.38 -0.15 13.43
C THR A 974 -9.67 -0.50 11.97
N TRP A 975 -10.86 -1.02 11.70
CA TRP A 975 -11.38 -1.32 10.35
C TRP A 975 -12.92 -1.28 10.34
N THR A 976 -13.54 -1.38 9.17
CA THR A 976 -15.00 -1.50 9.04
C THR A 976 -15.45 -2.94 8.76
N ASP A 977 -16.53 -3.35 9.43
CA ASP A 977 -17.09 -4.71 9.28
C ASP A 977 -17.53 -5.00 7.82
N ASN A 978 -17.77 -3.97 7.01
CA ASN A 978 -18.11 -4.08 5.58
C ASN A 978 -16.91 -4.50 4.70
N LYS A 979 -15.67 -4.29 5.18
CA LYS A 979 -14.42 -4.61 4.47
C LYS A 979 -13.57 -5.66 5.19
N ASP A 980 -13.95 -6.04 6.41
CA ASP A 980 -13.07 -6.76 7.34
C ASP A 980 -11.69 -6.05 7.37
N GLN A 981 -10.60 -6.78 7.43
CA GLN A 981 -9.26 -6.20 7.55
C GLN A 981 -8.73 -5.52 6.26
N ASP A 982 -9.48 -5.45 5.15
CA ASP A 982 -9.05 -4.79 3.90
C ASP A 982 -9.08 -3.24 3.94
N ASP A 983 -9.59 -2.64 5.02
CA ASP A 983 -9.41 -1.21 5.33
C ASP A 983 -8.77 -0.95 6.71
N ILE A 984 -8.04 -1.93 7.25
CA ILE A 984 -7.38 -1.83 8.55
C ILE A 984 -6.31 -0.74 8.59
N ILE A 985 -6.39 0.13 9.59
CA ILE A 985 -5.41 1.19 9.86
C ILE A 985 -4.93 1.06 11.30
N TRP A 986 -3.61 0.95 11.46
CA TRP A 986 -2.93 0.86 12.75
C TRP A 986 -2.65 2.26 13.29
N HIS A 987 -3.43 2.69 14.27
CA HIS A 987 -3.25 3.95 14.95
C HIS A 987 -2.39 3.79 16.22
N GLU A 988 -1.79 4.88 16.69
CA GLU A 988 -1.12 4.98 17.99
C GLU A 988 -1.91 5.92 18.90
N ALA A 989 -2.33 5.43 20.07
CA ALA A 989 -3.13 6.21 21.00
C ALA A 989 -2.25 7.14 21.85
N SER A 990 -2.68 8.38 22.05
CA SER A 990 -1.95 9.39 22.81
C SER A 990 -2.21 9.27 24.31
N ARG A 991 -1.15 9.18 25.11
CA ARG A 991 -1.25 9.17 26.58
C ARG A 991 -1.75 10.51 27.10
N GLN A 992 -2.70 10.47 28.03
CA GLN A 992 -3.34 11.60 28.69
C GLN A 992 -2.70 11.89 30.06
N ALA A 993 -3.01 13.05 30.63
CA ALA A 993 -2.49 13.47 31.95
C ALA A 993 -2.98 12.59 33.11
N ASP A 994 -4.19 12.01 33.02
CA ASP A 994 -4.73 11.04 33.99
C ASP A 994 -4.13 9.62 33.84
N GLY A 995 -3.18 9.43 32.92
CA GLY A 995 -2.56 8.14 32.61
C GLY A 995 -3.40 7.25 31.68
N SER A 996 -4.61 7.66 31.28
CA SER A 996 -5.37 7.00 30.22
C SER A 996 -4.74 7.23 28.83
N TYR A 997 -5.26 6.55 27.81
CA TYR A 997 -4.87 6.77 26.42
C TYR A 997 -6.13 7.08 25.59
N ARG A 998 -5.99 7.99 24.63
CA ARG A 998 -7.06 8.42 23.72
C ARG A 998 -6.60 8.36 22.26
N LEU A 999 -7.47 7.84 21.40
CA LEU A 999 -7.40 7.96 19.95
C LEU A 999 -8.72 8.52 19.45
N THR A 1000 -8.68 9.40 18.44
CA THR A 1000 -9.84 9.72 17.59
C THR A 1000 -9.70 8.96 16.27
N VAL A 1001 -10.66 8.09 15.96
CA VAL A 1001 -10.79 7.44 14.64
C VAL A 1001 -11.66 8.33 13.75
N LEU A 1002 -11.32 8.44 12.46
CA LEU A 1002 -12.11 9.15 11.46
C LEU A 1002 -12.56 8.20 10.34
N SER A 1003 -13.84 8.25 9.95
CA SER A 1003 -14.37 7.48 8.82
C SER A 1003 -13.65 7.79 7.52
N SER A 1004 -13.18 9.02 7.33
CA SER A 1004 -12.39 9.44 6.18
C SER A 1004 -11.07 8.67 6.01
N GLN A 1005 -10.52 8.10 7.09
CA GLN A 1005 -9.37 7.20 7.02
C GLN A 1005 -9.80 5.83 6.45
N HIS A 1006 -10.97 5.34 6.85
CA HIS A 1006 -11.62 4.13 6.33
C HIS A 1006 -12.59 4.43 5.17
N LYS A 1007 -12.10 5.20 4.17
CA LYS A 1007 -12.79 5.48 2.89
C LYS A 1007 -14.18 6.17 2.99
N ASN A 1008 -14.57 6.66 4.18
CA ASN A 1008 -15.90 7.16 4.56
C ASN A 1008 -16.99 6.06 4.60
N GLU A 1009 -16.61 4.81 4.83
CA GLU A 1009 -17.54 3.69 5.03
C GLU A 1009 -18.49 3.92 6.22
N SER A 1010 -19.66 3.29 6.17
CA SER A 1010 -20.72 3.49 7.19
C SER A 1010 -21.26 2.16 7.70
N GLY A 1011 -21.72 2.15 8.96
CA GLY A 1011 -22.00 0.92 9.70
C GLY A 1011 -21.04 0.76 10.88
N ARG A 1012 -20.63 -0.48 11.16
CA ARG A 1012 -19.84 -0.85 12.33
C ARG A 1012 -18.34 -0.79 12.05
N TYR A 1013 -17.64 -0.09 12.93
CA TYR A 1013 -16.18 0.00 13.00
C TYR A 1013 -15.72 -0.88 14.16
N THR A 1014 -14.86 -1.85 13.89
CA THR A 1014 -14.22 -2.69 14.92
C THR A 1014 -12.82 -2.14 15.22
N SER A 1015 -12.53 -1.90 16.50
CA SER A 1015 -11.23 -1.40 16.98
C SER A 1015 -10.65 -2.37 18.00
N HIS A 1016 -9.50 -2.98 17.69
CA HIS A 1016 -8.74 -3.78 18.64
C HIS A 1016 -7.70 -2.92 19.36
N VAL A 1017 -7.33 -3.27 20.59
CA VAL A 1017 -6.28 -2.58 21.36
C VAL A 1017 -5.14 -3.55 21.68
N TYR A 1018 -3.91 -3.13 21.35
CA TYR A 1018 -2.68 -3.83 21.66
C TYR A 1018 -1.73 -2.94 22.46
N TYR A 1019 -1.08 -3.52 23.45
CA TYR A 1019 0.04 -2.90 24.16
C TYR A 1019 1.35 -3.45 23.59
N ARG A 1020 2.28 -2.53 23.27
CA ARG A 1020 3.65 -2.87 22.89
C ARG A 1020 4.56 -2.61 24.08
N GLY A 1021 5.30 -3.63 24.52
CA GLY A 1021 6.32 -3.49 25.55
C GLY A 1021 7.63 -2.92 25.00
N LYS A 1022 8.47 -2.34 25.88
CA LYS A 1022 9.82 -1.86 25.53
C LYS A 1022 10.82 -2.97 25.20
N ASP A 1023 10.48 -4.21 25.55
CA ASP A 1023 11.13 -5.45 25.09
C ASP A 1023 10.74 -5.83 23.64
N GLY A 1024 9.79 -5.12 23.04
CA GLY A 1024 9.21 -5.42 21.73
C GLY A 1024 8.03 -6.39 21.77
N SER A 1025 7.60 -6.86 22.94
CA SER A 1025 6.42 -7.73 23.08
C SER A 1025 5.14 -7.04 22.60
N MET A 1026 4.18 -7.85 22.13
CA MET A 1026 2.87 -7.39 21.66
C MET A 1026 1.78 -8.18 22.40
N ALA A 1027 0.97 -7.48 23.20
CA ALA A 1027 -0.10 -8.08 23.99
C ALA A 1027 -1.45 -7.48 23.61
N MET A 1028 -2.41 -8.33 23.20
CA MET A 1028 -3.78 -7.90 22.95
C MET A 1028 -4.52 -7.66 24.27
N VAL A 1029 -5.21 -6.53 24.36
CA VAL A 1029 -5.89 -6.04 25.58
C VAL A 1029 -7.39 -6.27 25.50
N GLY A 1030 -7.96 -6.11 24.31
CA GLY A 1030 -9.38 -6.29 24.06
C GLY A 1030 -9.82 -5.65 22.73
N ALA A 1031 -11.12 -5.57 22.55
CA ALA A 1031 -11.77 -4.99 21.38
C ALA A 1031 -12.94 -4.10 21.80
N THR A 1032 -13.28 -3.13 20.95
CA THR A 1032 -14.49 -2.32 21.04
C THR A 1032 -15.04 -2.04 19.65
N SER A 1033 -16.21 -1.42 19.55
CA SER A 1033 -16.77 -1.01 18.26
C SER A 1033 -17.69 0.19 18.35
N ALA A 1034 -17.66 1.03 17.33
CA ALA A 1034 -18.55 2.17 17.14
C ALA A 1034 -19.43 1.96 15.90
N ASN A 1035 -20.69 2.38 15.96
CA ASN A 1035 -21.51 2.48 14.75
C ASN A 1035 -21.55 3.94 14.29
N LEU A 1036 -21.09 4.21 13.06
CA LEU A 1036 -21.27 5.50 12.40
C LEU A 1036 -22.44 5.37 11.40
N PRO A 1037 -23.51 6.20 11.52
CA PRO A 1037 -24.72 6.01 10.74
C PRO A 1037 -24.52 6.37 9.26
N ALA A 1038 -25.20 5.61 8.40
CA ALA A 1038 -25.27 5.86 6.96
C ALA A 1038 -26.17 7.06 6.63
N GLY A 1039 -25.69 8.29 6.89
CA GLY A 1039 -26.50 9.49 6.63
C GLY A 1039 -25.95 10.81 7.16
N ALA A 1040 -24.82 11.28 6.62
CA ALA A 1040 -24.36 12.67 6.79
C ALA A 1040 -23.39 13.14 5.68
N TYR A 1041 -22.50 12.26 5.22
CA TYR A 1041 -21.37 12.58 4.34
C TYR A 1041 -21.75 12.92 2.88
N SER A 1042 -22.99 12.63 2.48
CA SER A 1042 -23.52 12.74 1.11
C SER A 1042 -23.75 14.19 0.61
N GLN A 1043 -22.94 15.15 1.06
CA GLN A 1043 -22.87 16.53 0.54
C GLN A 1043 -21.45 16.89 0.03
N ARG A 1044 -20.54 15.92 -0.06
CA ARG A 1044 -19.36 16.01 -0.93
C ARG A 1044 -19.26 14.76 -1.81
N SER A 1045 -19.07 14.97 -3.11
CA SER A 1045 -18.70 13.95 -4.10
C SER A 1045 -17.47 13.16 -3.62
N PRO A 1046 -17.30 11.88 -4.01
CA PRO A 1046 -16.17 11.05 -3.56
C PRO A 1046 -14.84 11.77 -3.81
N GLN A 1047 -14.22 12.26 -2.73
CA GLN A 1047 -13.00 13.06 -2.81
C GLN A 1047 -11.82 12.12 -3.05
N ARG A 1048 -11.13 12.34 -4.18
CA ARG A 1048 -9.74 11.93 -4.37
C ARG A 1048 -8.93 12.34 -3.13
N SER A 1049 -8.32 11.38 -2.43
CA SER A 1049 -7.48 11.65 -1.26
C SER A 1049 -6.24 12.46 -1.67
N TYR A 1050 -6.35 13.79 -1.57
CA TYR A 1050 -5.31 14.69 -2.07
C TYR A 1050 -3.95 14.46 -1.41
N THR A 1051 -2.89 14.70 -2.16
CA THR A 1051 -1.50 14.54 -1.71
C THR A 1051 -0.73 15.84 -1.86
N VAL A 1052 -0.24 16.38 -0.75
CA VAL A 1052 0.63 17.57 -0.69
C VAL A 1052 2.09 17.14 -0.65
N TYR A 1053 2.92 17.76 -1.47
CA TYR A 1053 4.38 17.62 -1.38
C TYR A 1053 4.99 18.86 -0.71
N ILE A 1054 5.50 18.70 0.52
CA ILE A 1054 6.15 19.76 1.29
C ILE A 1054 7.66 19.72 1.03
N ASP A 1055 8.26 20.89 0.81
CA ASP A 1055 9.70 21.03 0.62
C ASP A 1055 10.30 21.98 1.68
N PRO A 1056 10.88 21.46 2.76
CA PRO A 1056 11.62 22.27 3.71
C PRO A 1056 12.91 22.77 3.05
N GLY A 1057 13.01 24.08 2.83
CA GLY A 1057 14.14 24.73 2.17
C GLY A 1057 15.49 24.35 2.79
N HIS A 1058 16.55 24.40 1.99
CA HIS A 1058 17.93 24.12 2.43
C HIS A 1058 18.08 22.72 3.08
N GLY A 1059 19.05 22.51 3.96
CA GLY A 1059 19.29 21.25 4.68
C GLY A 1059 20.70 20.67 4.47
N GLY A 1060 21.22 20.00 5.50
CA GLY A 1060 22.58 19.45 5.50
C GLY A 1060 23.64 20.53 5.66
N ALA A 1061 24.56 20.61 4.70
CA ALA A 1061 25.60 21.63 4.65
C ALA A 1061 25.08 23.01 4.20
N ASP A 1062 23.94 23.03 3.48
CA ASP A 1062 23.23 24.26 3.15
C ASP A 1062 22.36 24.68 4.35
N SER A 1063 22.75 25.79 5.01
CA SER A 1063 22.03 26.35 6.16
C SER A 1063 20.80 27.18 5.79
N GLY A 1064 20.74 27.67 4.54
CA GLY A 1064 20.00 28.89 4.21
C GLY A 1064 20.48 30.11 5.01
N ALA A 1065 19.63 31.13 5.10
CA ALA A 1065 19.87 32.33 5.91
C ALA A 1065 20.24 31.96 7.36
N SER A 1066 21.22 32.67 7.92
CA SER A 1066 21.79 32.33 9.24
C SER A 1066 22.09 33.58 10.05
N TYR A 1067 21.27 33.86 11.06
CA TYR A 1067 21.29 35.10 11.83
C TYR A 1067 21.05 34.82 13.32
N GLY A 1068 21.84 35.43 14.21
CA GLY A 1068 21.68 35.28 15.66
C GLY A 1068 21.78 33.84 16.19
N GLY A 1069 22.52 32.96 15.50
CA GLY A 1069 22.60 31.52 15.83
C GLY A 1069 21.40 30.69 15.36
N VAL A 1070 20.44 31.29 14.65
CA VAL A 1070 19.29 30.61 14.04
C VAL A 1070 19.57 30.36 12.56
N HIS A 1071 19.29 29.14 12.08
CA HIS A 1071 19.44 28.74 10.68
C HIS A 1071 18.07 28.49 10.03
N GLU A 1072 17.87 29.00 8.82
CA GLU A 1072 16.65 28.86 8.03
C GLU A 1072 16.24 27.39 7.86
N LYS A 1073 17.21 26.51 7.56
CA LYS A 1073 16.96 25.07 7.39
C LYS A 1073 16.26 24.40 8.58
N ASN A 1074 16.39 24.96 9.78
CA ASN A 1074 15.76 24.46 11.01
C ASN A 1074 14.35 25.05 11.16
N LEU A 1075 14.18 26.36 10.94
CA LEU A 1075 12.87 27.02 10.97
C LEU A 1075 11.92 26.42 9.93
N ALA A 1076 12.40 26.24 8.70
CA ALA A 1076 11.66 25.62 7.60
C ALA A 1076 11.21 24.19 7.94
N MET A 1077 12.10 23.38 8.52
CA MET A 1077 11.78 22.01 8.95
C MET A 1077 10.74 21.98 10.09
N ASN A 1078 10.84 22.89 11.06
CA ASN A 1078 9.86 22.96 12.15
C ASN A 1078 8.45 23.30 11.65
N VAL A 1079 8.32 24.32 10.79
CA VAL A 1079 7.02 24.68 10.19
C VAL A 1079 6.51 23.56 9.28
N ALA A 1080 7.38 22.92 8.48
CA ALA A 1080 7.02 21.81 7.62
C ALA A 1080 6.45 20.60 8.40
N ASN A 1081 7.05 20.24 9.54
CA ASN A 1081 6.57 19.16 10.39
C ASN A 1081 5.21 19.48 11.05
N LYS A 1082 5.00 20.73 11.49
CA LYS A 1082 3.70 21.19 11.99
C LYS A 1082 2.63 21.21 10.89
N LEU A 1083 2.98 21.68 9.69
CA LEU A 1083 2.09 21.66 8.52
C LEU A 1083 1.69 20.23 8.13
N LYS A 1084 2.67 19.31 8.12
CA LYS A 1084 2.42 17.88 7.92
C LYS A 1084 1.42 17.32 8.93
N ALA A 1085 1.57 17.63 10.22
CA ALA A 1085 0.64 17.18 11.25
C ALA A 1085 -0.79 17.71 11.00
N ASN A 1086 -0.92 19.01 10.67
CA ASN A 1086 -2.21 19.63 10.35
C ASN A 1086 -2.90 19.00 9.13
N LEU A 1087 -2.15 18.75 8.04
CA LEU A 1087 -2.68 18.15 6.82
C LEU A 1087 -3.08 16.68 7.02
N LEU A 1088 -2.28 15.90 7.74
CA LEU A 1088 -2.62 14.51 8.08
C LEU A 1088 -3.88 14.43 8.97
N ALA A 1089 -4.05 15.37 9.91
CA ALA A 1089 -5.27 15.48 10.72
C ALA A 1089 -6.53 15.86 9.90
N LEU A 1090 -6.34 16.44 8.71
CA LEU A 1090 -7.40 16.75 7.74
C LEU A 1090 -7.64 15.61 6.72
N GLY A 1091 -6.95 14.47 6.85
CA GLY A 1091 -7.03 13.35 5.91
C GLY A 1091 -6.32 13.58 4.57
N ILE A 1092 -5.43 14.58 4.51
CA ILE A 1092 -4.63 14.90 3.32
C ILE A 1092 -3.29 14.17 3.42
N ASN A 1093 -2.92 13.43 2.37
CA ASN A 1093 -1.65 12.71 2.29
C ASN A 1093 -0.48 13.71 2.21
N VAL A 1094 0.65 13.39 2.85
CA VAL A 1094 1.82 14.29 2.88
C VAL A 1094 3.10 13.56 2.50
N LEU A 1095 3.77 14.06 1.47
CA LEU A 1095 5.13 13.71 1.08
C LEU A 1095 6.10 14.85 1.41
N MET A 1096 7.38 14.56 1.59
CA MET A 1096 8.41 15.55 1.95
C MET A 1096 9.71 15.32 1.18
N THR A 1097 10.37 16.40 0.72
CA THR A 1097 11.69 16.30 0.03
C THR A 1097 12.80 15.89 0.98
N ARG A 1098 12.70 16.32 2.24
CA ARG A 1098 13.51 15.82 3.36
C ARG A 1098 12.70 15.69 4.64
N THR A 1099 13.02 14.68 5.43
CA THR A 1099 12.45 14.44 6.78
C THR A 1099 13.48 14.65 7.89
N GLY A 1100 14.70 15.06 7.55
CA GLY A 1100 15.79 15.35 8.48
C GLY A 1100 16.74 16.42 7.95
N ASP A 1101 17.91 16.53 8.57
CA ASP A 1101 18.94 17.51 8.21
C ASP A 1101 19.97 16.92 7.24
N TYR A 1102 19.63 16.88 5.95
CA TYR A 1102 20.51 16.41 4.88
C TYR A 1102 20.32 17.23 3.59
N ASN A 1103 21.36 17.22 2.75
CA ASN A 1103 21.37 17.94 1.47
C ASN A 1103 20.36 17.33 0.50
N VAL A 1104 19.59 18.17 -0.20
CA VAL A 1104 18.80 17.78 -1.39
C VAL A 1104 18.99 18.85 -2.47
N ASP A 1105 19.41 18.42 -3.67
CA ASP A 1105 19.72 19.33 -4.79
C ASP A 1105 18.52 20.22 -5.15
N TYR A 1106 18.73 21.54 -5.06
CA TYR A 1106 17.75 22.57 -5.35
C TYR A 1106 17.60 22.87 -6.85
N VAL A 1107 18.54 22.42 -7.70
CA VAL A 1107 18.54 22.69 -9.14
C VAL A 1107 17.61 21.76 -9.90
N THR A 1108 17.52 20.49 -9.47
CA THR A 1108 16.68 19.47 -10.12
C THR A 1108 16.05 18.45 -9.18
N GLU A 1109 16.73 17.96 -8.15
CA GLU A 1109 16.30 16.73 -7.45
C GLU A 1109 15.02 16.92 -6.64
N ARG A 1110 14.85 18.04 -5.91
CA ARG A 1110 13.57 18.37 -5.23
C ARG A 1110 12.38 18.25 -6.18
N SER A 1111 12.51 18.77 -7.40
CA SER A 1111 11.48 18.63 -8.44
C SER A 1111 11.41 17.24 -9.08
N ARG A 1112 12.50 16.46 -9.18
CA ARG A 1112 12.41 15.04 -9.60
C ARG A 1112 11.55 14.24 -8.63
N MET A 1113 11.84 14.34 -7.33
CA MET A 1113 11.11 13.63 -6.29
C MET A 1113 9.60 13.91 -6.33
N VAL A 1114 9.23 15.17 -6.58
CA VAL A 1114 7.84 15.62 -6.77
C VAL A 1114 7.24 15.10 -8.08
N ASN A 1115 7.97 15.24 -9.19
CA ASN A 1115 7.55 14.82 -10.53
C ASN A 1115 7.41 13.31 -10.74
N SER A 1116 7.97 12.53 -9.82
CA SER A 1116 7.87 11.07 -9.72
C SER A 1116 6.82 10.61 -8.70
N SER A 1117 6.06 11.55 -8.12
CA SER A 1117 5.00 11.28 -7.14
C SER A 1117 3.61 11.58 -7.71
N ASN A 1118 2.58 11.07 -7.02
CA ASN A 1118 1.17 11.38 -7.33
C ASN A 1118 0.65 12.62 -6.56
N ALA A 1119 1.53 13.56 -6.20
CA ALA A 1119 1.13 14.78 -5.51
C ALA A 1119 0.27 15.71 -6.39
N ASP A 1120 -0.73 16.36 -5.78
CA ASP A 1120 -1.63 17.30 -6.43
C ASP A 1120 -1.12 18.74 -6.37
N LEU A 1121 -0.29 19.07 -5.37
CA LEU A 1121 0.40 20.36 -5.26
C LEU A 1121 1.76 20.24 -4.56
N PHE A 1122 2.62 21.22 -4.82
CA PHE A 1122 3.94 21.41 -4.22
C PHE A 1122 4.03 22.73 -3.45
N ILE A 1123 4.62 22.68 -2.25
CA ILE A 1123 4.85 23.86 -1.41
C ILE A 1123 6.27 23.84 -0.81
N SER A 1124 7.12 24.77 -1.25
CA SER A 1124 8.44 25.01 -0.67
C SER A 1124 8.36 26.07 0.43
N LEU A 1125 9.10 25.86 1.52
CA LEU A 1125 9.01 26.64 2.76
C LEU A 1125 10.38 27.22 3.14
N HIS A 1126 10.45 28.54 3.20
CA HIS A 1126 11.67 29.35 3.35
C HIS A 1126 11.48 30.52 4.33
N PHE A 1127 12.58 31.15 4.74
CA PHE A 1127 12.59 32.41 5.49
C PHE A 1127 13.62 33.38 4.89
N ASN A 1128 13.16 34.58 4.57
CA ASN A 1128 13.85 35.50 3.70
C ASN A 1128 15.06 36.15 4.39
N ALA A 1129 16.02 36.64 3.61
CA ALA A 1129 17.01 37.59 4.07
C ALA A 1129 17.45 38.51 2.93
N THR A 1130 17.61 39.80 3.21
CA THR A 1130 18.16 40.76 2.24
C THR A 1130 19.67 40.65 2.06
N GLY A 1131 20.35 39.98 2.99
CA GLY A 1131 21.82 39.80 2.98
C GLY A 1131 22.59 41.03 3.47
N ALA A 1132 21.90 42.08 3.94
CA ALA A 1132 22.49 43.33 4.41
C ALA A 1132 23.09 43.24 5.84
N GLY A 1133 23.12 42.06 6.45
CA GLY A 1133 23.54 41.86 7.84
C GLY A 1133 22.44 42.21 8.86
N THR A 1134 21.78 43.35 8.67
CA THR A 1134 20.60 43.80 9.42
C THR A 1134 19.68 44.61 8.50
N THR A 1135 18.37 44.42 8.57
CA THR A 1135 17.38 45.12 7.72
C THR A 1135 16.13 45.56 8.47
N THR A 1136 15.39 46.50 7.88
CA THR A 1136 14.01 46.86 8.28
C THR A 1136 12.95 46.19 7.40
N ALA A 1137 13.35 45.49 6.33
CA ALA A 1137 12.45 44.67 5.53
C ALA A 1137 11.75 43.63 6.41
N ARG A 1138 10.44 43.45 6.22
CA ARG A 1138 9.60 42.58 7.03
C ARG A 1138 8.42 42.03 6.24
N GLY A 1139 7.80 40.97 6.75
CA GLY A 1139 6.54 40.42 6.26
C GLY A 1139 6.68 39.16 5.40
N ILE A 1140 5.51 38.61 5.02
CA ILE A 1140 5.38 37.34 4.31
C ILE A 1140 5.13 37.59 2.82
N GLU A 1141 5.77 36.82 1.95
CA GLU A 1141 5.52 36.77 0.50
C GLU A 1141 5.42 35.33 -0.03
N THR A 1142 4.61 35.12 -1.06
CA THR A 1142 4.42 33.81 -1.71
C THR A 1142 4.69 33.91 -3.21
N TYR A 1143 5.55 33.03 -3.73
CA TYR A 1143 5.99 33.00 -5.12
C TYR A 1143 5.38 31.86 -5.91
N TRP A 1144 5.04 32.11 -7.18
CA TRP A 1144 4.80 31.07 -8.20
C TRP A 1144 5.67 31.33 -9.45
N TYR A 1145 5.62 30.45 -10.46
CA TYR A 1145 6.59 30.49 -11.57
C TYR A 1145 6.42 31.70 -12.52
N GLN A 1146 7.50 32.46 -12.70
CA GLN A 1146 7.68 33.42 -13.80
C GLN A 1146 8.35 32.73 -15.00
N SER A 1147 7.77 32.83 -16.19
CA SER A 1147 8.44 32.37 -17.41
C SER A 1147 9.53 33.35 -17.83
N ASN A 1148 10.73 32.84 -18.14
CA ASN A 1148 11.86 33.63 -18.64
C ASN A 1148 12.69 32.80 -19.64
N PRO A 1149 12.80 33.20 -20.92
CA PRO A 1149 13.59 32.48 -21.93
C PRO A 1149 15.07 32.30 -21.59
N SER A 1150 15.66 33.18 -20.76
CA SER A 1150 17.05 33.05 -20.30
C SER A 1150 17.26 31.93 -19.27
N TYR A 1151 16.17 31.40 -18.69
CA TYR A 1151 16.19 30.32 -17.70
C TYR A 1151 15.25 29.17 -18.14
N PRO A 1152 15.57 28.47 -19.25
CA PRO A 1152 14.76 27.35 -19.74
C PRO A 1152 14.73 26.19 -18.74
N SER A 1153 13.68 25.37 -18.84
CA SER A 1153 13.53 24.19 -17.97
C SER A 1153 14.53 23.10 -18.32
N LYS A 1154 15.10 22.47 -17.29
CA LYS A 1154 16.05 21.35 -17.41
C LYS A 1154 15.37 19.98 -17.45
N ILE A 1155 14.25 19.80 -16.75
CA ILE A 1155 13.58 18.49 -16.61
C ILE A 1155 12.06 18.51 -16.83
N ASN A 1156 11.49 19.67 -17.20
CA ASN A 1156 10.05 19.92 -17.25
C ASN A 1156 9.62 20.74 -18.48
N GLN A 1157 10.26 20.49 -19.64
CA GLN A 1157 10.04 21.30 -20.84
C GLN A 1157 8.56 21.35 -21.30
N ALA A 1158 7.77 20.32 -20.99
CA ALA A 1158 6.35 20.25 -21.34
C ALA A 1158 5.40 21.02 -20.39
N TYR A 1159 5.65 21.05 -19.08
CA TYR A 1159 4.66 21.59 -18.10
C TYR A 1159 5.08 22.90 -17.41
N HIS A 1160 6.35 23.34 -17.49
CA HIS A 1160 6.78 24.57 -16.80
C HIS A 1160 5.95 25.80 -17.21
N ASN A 1161 5.61 25.92 -18.51
CA ASN A 1161 4.76 26.98 -19.09
C ASN A 1161 3.28 26.56 -19.28
N ASN A 1162 2.81 25.45 -18.71
CA ASN A 1162 1.43 24.98 -18.91
C ASN A 1162 0.40 25.96 -18.30
N PRO A 1163 -0.57 26.51 -19.08
CA PRO A 1163 -1.49 27.53 -18.57
C PRO A 1163 -2.33 27.10 -17.36
N THR A 1164 -2.85 25.87 -17.38
CA THR A 1164 -3.68 25.31 -16.30
C THR A 1164 -2.89 25.21 -14.99
N ARG A 1165 -1.69 24.62 -15.06
CA ARG A 1165 -0.75 24.51 -13.94
C ARG A 1165 -0.39 25.90 -13.36
N LEU A 1166 -0.21 26.89 -14.22
CA LEU A 1166 0.14 28.26 -13.80
C LEU A 1166 -1.04 28.99 -13.14
N ALA A 1167 -2.25 28.89 -13.69
CA ALA A 1167 -3.46 29.41 -13.05
C ALA A 1167 -3.70 28.77 -11.68
N GLU A 1168 -3.50 27.46 -11.57
CA GLU A 1168 -3.60 26.72 -10.31
C GLU A 1168 -2.53 27.12 -9.29
N SER A 1169 -1.29 27.34 -9.73
CA SER A 1169 -0.20 27.86 -8.88
C SER A 1169 -0.48 29.28 -8.40
N GLN A 1170 -1.06 30.13 -9.26
CA GLN A 1170 -1.48 31.49 -8.91
C GLN A 1170 -2.60 31.46 -7.85
N THR A 1171 -3.62 30.62 -8.02
CA THR A 1171 -4.68 30.45 -7.02
C THR A 1171 -4.12 29.94 -5.70
N LEU A 1172 -3.22 28.95 -5.73
CA LEU A 1172 -2.56 28.37 -4.55
C LEU A 1172 -1.80 29.44 -3.76
N ALA A 1173 -0.99 30.25 -4.46
CA ALA A 1173 -0.24 31.34 -3.87
C ALA A 1173 -1.15 32.38 -3.19
N ASN A 1174 -2.27 32.75 -3.82
CA ASN A 1174 -3.20 33.73 -3.26
C ASN A 1174 -3.97 33.20 -2.03
N GLN A 1175 -4.37 31.92 -2.02
CA GLN A 1175 -5.05 31.33 -0.87
C GLN A 1175 -4.11 31.16 0.34
N ILE A 1176 -2.87 30.72 0.10
CA ILE A 1176 -1.83 30.62 1.12
C ILE A 1176 -1.46 32.00 1.69
N GLN A 1177 -1.16 32.98 0.83
CA GLN A 1177 -0.84 34.34 1.25
C GLN A 1177 -1.98 34.97 2.08
N SER A 1178 -3.23 34.82 1.63
CA SER A 1178 -4.40 35.37 2.35
C SER A 1178 -4.58 34.75 3.74
N SER A 1179 -4.41 33.42 3.85
CA SER A 1179 -4.53 32.71 5.12
C SER A 1179 -3.39 33.06 6.08
N LEU A 1180 -2.15 33.13 5.58
CA LEU A 1180 -0.96 33.51 6.36
C LEU A 1180 -1.12 34.88 7.01
N ILE A 1181 -1.49 35.90 6.24
CA ILE A 1181 -1.66 37.26 6.75
C ILE A 1181 -2.82 37.34 7.77
N LYS A 1182 -3.92 36.62 7.52
CA LYS A 1182 -5.08 36.58 8.43
C LYS A 1182 -4.76 35.99 9.81
N GLU A 1183 -3.97 34.92 9.88
CA GLU A 1183 -3.67 34.20 11.12
C GLU A 1183 -2.49 34.82 11.91
N THR A 1184 -1.49 35.33 11.19
CA THR A 1184 -0.26 35.89 11.78
C THR A 1184 -0.37 37.38 12.12
N GLY A 1185 -1.13 38.16 11.35
CA GLY A 1185 -1.07 39.63 11.39
C GLY A 1185 0.22 40.21 10.79
N ALA A 1186 1.04 39.40 10.10
CA ALA A 1186 2.29 39.84 9.50
C ALA A 1186 2.08 40.88 8.38
N TYR A 1187 3.13 41.63 8.05
CA TYR A 1187 3.08 42.59 6.95
C TYR A 1187 2.90 41.86 5.60
N ASN A 1188 1.89 42.26 4.81
CA ASN A 1188 1.57 41.61 3.55
C ASN A 1188 2.44 42.13 2.41
N ARG A 1189 3.37 41.30 1.93
CA ARG A 1189 4.24 41.62 0.79
C ARG A 1189 3.70 41.10 -0.55
N GLY A 1190 2.54 40.44 -0.52
CA GLY A 1190 1.77 40.00 -1.68
C GLY A 1190 2.23 38.68 -2.31
N VAL A 1191 1.53 38.31 -3.38
CA VAL A 1191 1.91 37.19 -4.26
C VAL A 1191 2.81 37.71 -5.38
N LYS A 1192 3.89 36.99 -5.64
CA LYS A 1192 4.92 37.34 -6.63
C LYS A 1192 5.16 36.22 -7.62
N ARG A 1193 5.92 36.52 -8.68
CA ARG A 1193 6.37 35.54 -9.67
C ARG A 1193 7.89 35.55 -9.75
N GLU A 1194 8.52 34.37 -9.78
CA GLU A 1194 9.97 34.26 -9.99
C GLU A 1194 10.35 32.92 -10.68
N THR A 1195 11.56 32.87 -11.23
CA THR A 1195 12.15 31.79 -12.03
C THR A 1195 12.80 30.67 -11.19
N PHE A 1196 12.53 30.60 -9.89
CA PHE A 1196 13.12 29.61 -8.97
C PHE A 1196 13.02 28.17 -9.50
N ALA A 1197 14.09 27.40 -9.35
CA ALA A 1197 14.20 26.07 -9.95
C ALA A 1197 13.07 25.12 -9.49
N VAL A 1198 12.77 25.08 -8.19
CA VAL A 1198 11.66 24.28 -7.64
C VAL A 1198 10.27 24.67 -8.17
N LEU A 1199 10.12 25.88 -8.71
CA LEU A 1199 8.87 26.37 -9.34
C LEU A 1199 8.85 26.15 -10.86
N ARG A 1200 10.00 26.19 -11.53
CA ARG A 1200 10.13 25.88 -12.96
C ARG A 1200 10.06 24.38 -13.25
N GLU A 1201 10.84 23.60 -12.52
CA GLU A 1201 11.10 22.20 -12.83
C GLU A 1201 10.01 21.24 -12.32
N THR A 1202 9.06 21.72 -11.52
CA THR A 1202 7.93 20.93 -10.99
C THR A 1202 6.75 20.90 -11.98
N LYS A 1203 6.17 19.73 -12.26
CA LYS A 1203 5.07 19.52 -13.24
C LYS A 1203 3.70 19.97 -12.73
N ILE A 1204 3.49 19.86 -11.42
CA ILE A 1204 2.22 20.14 -10.73
C ILE A 1204 2.16 21.62 -10.26
N PRO A 1205 1.00 22.12 -9.78
CA PRO A 1205 0.89 23.43 -9.15
C PRO A 1205 1.93 23.60 -8.03
N ALA A 1206 2.69 24.70 -8.05
CA ALA A 1206 3.87 24.86 -7.22
C ALA A 1206 4.02 26.29 -6.69
N VAL A 1207 4.29 26.41 -5.39
CA VAL A 1207 4.59 27.68 -4.72
C VAL A 1207 5.81 27.59 -3.80
N LEU A 1208 6.43 28.73 -3.53
CA LEU A 1208 7.47 28.91 -2.51
C LEU A 1208 7.01 30.04 -1.56
N VAL A 1209 7.07 29.80 -0.25
CA VAL A 1209 6.60 30.73 0.78
C VAL A 1209 7.77 31.25 1.60
N GLU A 1210 7.91 32.57 1.65
CA GLU A 1210 8.86 33.30 2.48
C GLU A 1210 8.14 33.79 3.76
N MET A 1211 8.42 33.16 4.89
CA MET A 1211 7.59 33.27 6.11
C MET A 1211 8.00 34.39 7.10
N GLY A 1212 8.88 35.29 6.68
CA GLY A 1212 9.42 36.42 7.46
C GLY A 1212 10.93 36.59 7.25
N PHE A 1213 11.49 37.74 7.64
CA PHE A 1213 12.89 38.10 7.40
C PHE A 1213 13.79 37.74 8.58
N MET A 1214 14.81 36.91 8.34
CA MET A 1214 15.79 36.49 9.36
C MET A 1214 16.81 37.58 9.70
N ASP A 1215 17.12 38.47 8.75
CA ASP A 1215 18.00 39.62 8.97
C ASP A 1215 17.28 40.85 9.54
N ASN A 1216 15.97 40.74 9.83
CA ASN A 1216 15.24 41.71 10.63
C ASN A 1216 15.24 41.28 12.10
N PRO A 1217 15.91 42.00 13.02
CA PRO A 1217 16.03 41.57 14.42
C PRO A 1217 14.70 41.37 15.15
N SER A 1218 13.67 42.14 14.78
CA SER A 1218 12.32 42.07 15.36
C SER A 1218 11.54 40.87 14.84
N GLU A 1219 11.57 40.59 13.53
CA GLU A 1219 10.94 39.36 13.01
C GLU A 1219 11.71 38.12 13.47
N LEU A 1220 13.04 38.16 13.58
CA LEU A 1220 13.86 37.06 14.11
C LEU A 1220 13.46 36.66 15.54
N GLN A 1221 13.05 37.61 16.40
CA GLN A 1221 12.52 37.28 17.73
C GLN A 1221 11.16 36.58 17.70
N VAL A 1222 10.39 36.73 16.61
CA VAL A 1222 9.02 36.19 16.45
C VAL A 1222 9.04 34.86 15.70
N ILE A 1223 9.72 34.77 14.55
CA ILE A 1223 9.76 33.55 13.72
C ILE A 1223 10.43 32.36 14.43
N LYS A 1224 11.29 32.61 15.42
CA LYS A 1224 11.89 31.56 16.26
C LYS A 1224 10.94 30.98 17.31
N GLN A 1225 9.76 31.59 17.53
CA GLN A 1225 8.80 31.14 18.55
C GLN A 1225 7.94 29.99 18.01
N ASP A 1226 7.83 28.91 18.79
CA ASP A 1226 7.02 27.75 18.42
C ASP A 1226 5.53 28.09 18.22
N SER A 1227 5.01 29.04 19.00
CA SER A 1227 3.66 29.60 18.87
C SER A 1227 3.43 30.25 17.50
N TYR A 1228 4.39 31.04 17.00
CA TYR A 1228 4.31 31.67 15.68
C TYR A 1228 4.50 30.65 14.56
N GLN A 1229 5.42 29.69 14.71
CA GLN A 1229 5.57 28.55 13.78
C GLN A 1229 4.31 27.69 13.69
N THR A 1230 3.56 27.57 14.80
CA THR A 1230 2.27 26.87 14.85
C THR A 1230 1.17 27.66 14.13
N LYS A 1231 1.14 29.00 14.27
CA LYS A 1231 0.26 29.88 13.46
C LYS A 1231 0.56 29.77 11.96
N LEU A 1232 1.83 29.86 11.56
CA LEU A 1232 2.27 29.66 10.17
C LEU A 1232 1.76 28.32 9.63
N ALA A 1233 2.04 27.22 10.34
CA ALA A 1233 1.63 25.88 9.96
C ALA A 1233 0.10 25.68 9.86
N LYS A 1234 -0.69 26.33 10.73
CA LYS A 1234 -2.15 26.34 10.63
C LYS A 1234 -2.61 27.07 9.37
N ALA A 1235 -2.11 28.29 9.17
CA ALA A 1235 -2.48 29.14 8.04
C ALA A 1235 -2.10 28.54 6.67
N LEU A 1236 -0.97 27.84 6.59
CA LEU A 1236 -0.55 27.08 5.42
C LEU A 1236 -1.55 25.94 5.10
N ALA A 1237 -2.02 25.22 6.11
CA ALA A 1237 -3.04 24.18 5.94
C ALA A 1237 -4.39 24.78 5.52
N ASP A 1238 -4.84 25.85 6.17
CA ASP A 1238 -6.07 26.58 5.81
C ASP A 1238 -6.03 27.08 4.35
N GLY A 1239 -4.89 27.65 3.93
CA GLY A 1239 -4.68 28.11 2.54
C GLY A 1239 -4.71 26.98 1.51
N ILE A 1240 -4.16 25.81 1.85
CA ILE A 1240 -4.22 24.59 1.04
C ILE A 1240 -5.67 24.06 0.93
N VAL A 1241 -6.43 24.04 2.03
CA VAL A 1241 -7.85 23.63 2.03
C VAL A 1241 -8.70 24.60 1.20
N ASN A 1242 -8.46 25.91 1.32
CA ASN A 1242 -9.13 26.93 0.50
C ASN A 1242 -8.78 26.79 -0.98
N TRP A 1243 -7.56 26.37 -1.32
CA TRP A 1243 -7.19 26.04 -2.70
C TRP A 1243 -7.95 24.82 -3.23
N TYR A 1244 -8.02 23.71 -2.49
CA TYR A 1244 -8.82 22.55 -2.88
C TYR A 1244 -10.29 22.92 -3.12
N GLY A 1245 -10.86 23.78 -2.27
CA GLY A 1245 -12.22 24.31 -2.47
C GLY A 1245 -12.39 25.17 -3.73
N ALA A 1246 -11.34 25.87 -4.16
CA ALA A 1246 -11.34 26.72 -5.35
C ALA A 1246 -11.07 25.97 -6.67
N VAL A 1247 -10.39 24.83 -6.63
CA VAL A 1247 -10.08 23.99 -7.83
C VAL A 1247 -10.89 22.69 -7.90
N GLY A 1248 -11.67 22.37 -6.87
CA GLY A 1248 -12.45 21.14 -6.68
C GLY A 1248 -13.66 20.99 -7.59
N GLY A 1249 -13.44 21.01 -8.91
CA GLY A 1249 -14.43 20.75 -9.96
C GLY A 1249 -13.89 19.89 -11.10
N LYS A 1250 -12.88 19.06 -10.81
CA LYS A 1250 -12.23 18.10 -11.71
C LYS A 1250 -12.50 16.66 -11.27
#